data_AF-A0A0L1J0I1-F1
#
_entry.id   AF-A0A0L1J0I1-F1
#
_cell.length_a   1.000
_cell.length_b   1.000
_cell.length_c   1.000
_cell.angle_alpha   90.00
_cell.angle_beta   90.00
_cell.angle_gamma   90.00
#
_symmetry.space_group_name_H-M   'P 1'
#
loop_
_entity.id
_entity.type
_entity.pdbx_description
1 polymer ?
#
loop_
_entity_poly.entity_id
_entity_poly.type
_entity_poly.pdbx_seq_one_letter_code
_entity_poly.pdbx_strand_id
1 'polypeptide(L)'
;MMFSVPTRQRLFLVTRRRPLVVASRFNSRLASTLRNPASRPNDSCFNSKRAAYAAGGTSLAILGLMWTGRNRCDAPDDARDKRALSTVPLTKLLSGWVAFAFCSSPTWVGMSESLYNILSRIPLVSSITNAVVMQTFFNQFLGGQTIAECISKIEALRSEEIGTLLGYNIEAELDGSSKDMQLILEQTQHVLSSIEAQGKLSRRLWPDTTATGGDNRCWVRIKVTGLLSNPVALYHGSNAILNARAEKGLDKDVPYPGLPHDGDWEAALNGDGVTHADRKELVALRAVLEKIISKARENNVRIVIDAEQSWYQPVIDSLTDEFMQKYNSLDGPATCIASFQAYLRRYPQFLDQQIERADKKGYKLLFKQVRGAYMVTEAARWKKEGREGLGPVWPTKADTDASYNNGIEKTLSTVTDQIQQTGRSRISAVFATHNSISVDLGIKLLEKYGVAKRMPGEDRLVISSEAAGSIAFAQLYGMKDDLTNKITGSVMTAGGFPLVVKSMSYGDLKESLPFLARRATENKAVLEGRGGAAAERSRLGRSWLPVHSTLRYRSSTKDKNTQLNVFVSSKRFKIDLLAANFESSPTLLEEYLRQVKRQEPEYIPDTNEGEFDEPLEEMHDWILQPFLPIFNSIPSLDLSRKYTLENCLFSEEIHYTVKVVGGNLVPAFLEKTDGKKNHLVGAILPSSSYIDYSAFPVYHPSEIHVPVNAESTSLPSIPRKVFI
;
A
#
# COMPACT_ATOMS: atom_id res chain seq x y z
N MET A 1 -47.73 28.08 16.32
CA MET A 1 -49.14 27.75 15.96
C MET A 1 -49.09 27.19 14.53
N MET A 2 -49.09 25.87 14.30
CA MET A 2 -50.27 24.99 14.11
C MET A 2 -51.18 25.55 12.98
N PHE A 3 -51.46 24.88 11.84
CA PHE A 3 -51.98 23.52 11.69
C PHE A 3 -52.06 23.05 10.19
N SER A 4 -51.84 21.75 9.98
CA SER A 4 -52.55 20.75 9.12
C SER A 4 -52.78 20.89 7.60
N VAL A 5 -52.45 19.77 6.93
CA VAL A 5 -52.93 19.23 5.62
C VAL A 5 -54.45 18.88 5.69
N PRO A 6 -55.19 18.70 4.56
CA PRO A 6 -55.28 17.36 3.93
C PRO A 6 -55.46 17.32 2.39
N THR A 7 -55.30 16.09 1.91
CA THR A 7 -55.31 15.42 0.59
C THR A 7 -56.59 15.51 -0.27
N ARG A 8 -56.47 15.52 -1.62
CA ARG A 8 -56.99 14.48 -2.57
C ARG A 8 -56.96 14.86 -4.08
N GLN A 9 -56.32 13.96 -4.86
CA GLN A 9 -56.70 13.32 -6.14
C GLN A 9 -57.51 14.07 -7.25
N ARG A 10 -56.96 14.05 -8.48
CA ARG A 10 -57.54 13.55 -9.77
C ARG A 10 -56.49 13.70 -10.90
N LEU A 11 -55.96 12.61 -11.49
CA LEU A 11 -56.41 11.83 -12.67
C LEU A 11 -56.30 12.56 -14.02
N PHE A 12 -55.47 12.07 -14.95
CA PHE A 12 -55.80 11.84 -16.37
C PHE A 12 -54.78 10.92 -17.09
N LEU A 13 -55.30 10.12 -18.00
CA LEU A 13 -54.73 8.98 -18.76
C LEU A 13 -54.01 9.39 -20.07
N VAL A 14 -53.31 8.43 -20.71
CA VAL A 14 -53.52 7.91 -22.11
C VAL A 14 -52.21 7.26 -22.63
N THR A 15 -52.06 5.91 -22.54
CA THR A 15 -52.11 4.83 -23.59
C THR A 15 -51.16 4.95 -24.81
N ARG A 16 -50.37 3.91 -25.16
CA ARG A 16 -50.62 2.81 -26.15
C ARG A 16 -49.28 2.04 -26.32
N ARG A 17 -49.11 0.78 -26.78
CA ARG A 17 -49.91 -0.42 -27.11
C ARG A 17 -48.90 -1.58 -27.32
N ARG A 18 -49.31 -2.82 -27.01
CA ARG A 18 -48.65 -4.10 -27.40
C ARG A 18 -48.92 -4.47 -28.87
N PRO A 19 -48.33 -5.58 -29.35
CA PRO A 19 -49.16 -6.78 -29.51
C PRO A 19 -48.57 -8.06 -28.88
N LEU A 20 -49.43 -9.07 -28.80
CA LEU A 20 -49.34 -10.36 -28.12
C LEU A 20 -49.65 -11.46 -29.15
N VAL A 21 -49.66 -12.73 -28.72
CA VAL A 21 -50.28 -13.97 -29.28
C VAL A 21 -49.23 -14.97 -29.80
N VAL A 22 -49.19 -16.28 -29.47
CA VAL A 22 -50.02 -17.18 -28.63
C VAL A 22 -49.22 -18.45 -28.29
N ALA A 23 -49.61 -19.13 -27.21
CA ALA A 23 -49.09 -20.42 -26.75
C ALA A 23 -49.84 -21.62 -27.37
N SER A 24 -49.19 -22.80 -27.43
CA SER A 24 -49.91 -24.07 -27.29
C SER A 24 -49.03 -25.14 -26.60
N ARG A 25 -49.67 -25.87 -25.67
CA ARG A 25 -49.15 -27.03 -24.93
C ARG A 25 -49.40 -28.30 -25.76
N PHE A 26 -48.57 -29.34 -25.61
CA PHE A 26 -49.05 -30.73 -25.45
C PHE A 26 -47.98 -31.63 -24.81
N ASN A 27 -48.43 -32.47 -23.87
CA ASN A 27 -47.69 -33.54 -23.19
C ASN A 27 -47.88 -34.87 -23.96
N SER A 28 -46.87 -35.75 -23.96
CA SER A 28 -47.06 -37.21 -23.78
C SER A 28 -45.74 -37.97 -23.54
N ARG A 29 -45.82 -38.96 -22.64
CA ARG A 29 -44.77 -39.86 -22.16
C ARG A 29 -44.53 -41.08 -23.08
N LEU A 30 -43.44 -41.82 -22.75
CA LEU A 30 -43.20 -43.28 -22.78
C LEU A 30 -42.19 -43.87 -23.78
N ALA A 31 -41.03 -44.22 -23.21
CA ALA A 31 -40.39 -45.55 -23.12
C ALA A 31 -39.94 -46.35 -24.36
N SER A 32 -38.73 -46.90 -24.21
CA SER A 32 -38.28 -48.29 -24.46
C SER A 32 -37.12 -48.49 -25.47
N THR A 33 -35.95 -48.76 -24.87
CA THR A 33 -35.06 -49.93 -25.03
C THR A 33 -34.48 -50.38 -26.40
N LEU A 34 -33.18 -50.74 -26.30
CA LEU A 34 -32.40 -51.75 -27.07
C LEU A 34 -31.65 -51.29 -28.33
N ARG A 35 -30.30 -51.28 -28.25
CA ARG A 35 -29.42 -52.33 -28.80
C ARG A 35 -27.93 -51.96 -28.64
N ASN A 36 -27.19 -52.83 -27.94
CA ASN A 36 -25.79 -53.16 -28.25
C ASN A 36 -25.83 -54.49 -29.02
N PRO A 37 -24.86 -54.75 -29.92
CA PRO A 37 -23.81 -55.69 -29.53
C PRO A 37 -22.40 -55.34 -30.06
N ALA A 38 -21.45 -56.02 -29.45
CA ALA A 38 -20.00 -55.92 -29.55
C ALA A 38 -19.39 -56.46 -30.87
N SER A 39 -18.17 -56.02 -31.19
CA SER A 39 -16.99 -56.93 -31.26
C SER A 39 -15.67 -56.16 -31.44
N ARG A 40 -14.71 -56.49 -30.57
CA ARG A 40 -13.27 -56.10 -30.43
C ARG A 40 -12.40 -56.73 -31.57
N PRO A 41 -11.02 -56.75 -31.58
CA PRO A 41 -10.02 -56.37 -30.57
C PRO A 41 -8.63 -55.82 -31.06
N ASN A 42 -7.73 -55.63 -30.06
CA ASN A 42 -6.25 -55.60 -30.05
C ASN A 42 -5.54 -54.28 -30.42
N ASP A 43 -4.98 -53.56 -29.43
CA ASP A 43 -3.68 -53.76 -28.73
C ASP A 43 -2.57 -52.99 -29.48
N SER A 44 -1.73 -52.12 -28.91
CA SER A 44 -1.19 -52.03 -27.55
C SER A 44 -0.44 -50.70 -27.37
N CYS A 45 -0.15 -50.38 -26.10
CA CYS A 45 0.92 -49.51 -25.61
C CYS A 45 0.71 -47.98 -25.64
N PHE A 46 0.45 -47.38 -24.48
CA PHE A 46 1.48 -46.64 -23.75
C PHE A 46 0.95 -46.21 -22.37
N ASN A 47 1.55 -46.80 -21.33
CA ASN A 47 1.33 -46.50 -19.94
C ASN A 47 2.57 -45.73 -19.44
N SER A 48 2.52 -44.39 -19.40
CA SER A 48 3.51 -43.57 -18.65
C SER A 48 3.09 -42.09 -18.54
N LYS A 49 2.18 -41.75 -17.61
CA LYS A 49 1.97 -40.35 -17.17
C LYS A 49 1.69 -40.22 -15.67
N ARG A 50 2.47 -40.90 -14.82
CA ARG A 50 2.53 -40.62 -13.37
C ARG A 50 3.93 -40.89 -12.81
N ALA A 51 4.92 -40.09 -13.22
CA ALA A 51 6.19 -39.94 -12.54
C ALA A 51 7.01 -38.77 -13.14
N ALA A 52 6.61 -37.52 -12.90
CA ALA A 52 7.46 -36.36 -13.23
C ALA A 52 7.10 -35.09 -12.42
N TYR A 53 6.62 -35.22 -11.18
CA TYR A 53 6.31 -34.06 -10.31
C TYR A 53 7.10 -34.03 -8.99
N ALA A 54 8.18 -34.81 -8.88
CA ALA A 54 8.90 -34.96 -7.60
C ALA A 54 10.32 -34.35 -7.55
N ALA A 55 10.87 -33.77 -8.63
CA ALA A 55 12.25 -33.27 -8.60
C ALA A 55 12.52 -31.93 -9.31
N GLY A 56 11.53 -31.26 -9.89
CA GLY A 56 11.72 -29.99 -10.63
C GLY A 56 10.66 -28.91 -10.35
N GLY A 57 9.80 -29.11 -9.36
CA GLY A 57 8.58 -28.32 -9.14
C GLY A 57 8.82 -26.87 -8.73
N THR A 58 9.91 -26.57 -8.03
CA THR A 58 10.23 -25.20 -7.60
C THR A 58 10.68 -24.33 -8.76
N SER A 59 11.56 -24.80 -9.65
CA SER A 59 12.08 -24.00 -10.76
C SER A 59 11.04 -23.75 -11.87
N LEU A 60 10.17 -24.72 -12.16
CA LEU A 60 9.09 -24.57 -13.14
C LEU A 60 7.91 -23.74 -12.59
N ALA A 61 7.62 -23.79 -11.29
CA ALA A 61 6.65 -22.90 -10.66
C ALA A 61 7.15 -21.44 -10.65
N ILE A 62 8.46 -21.22 -10.45
CA ILE A 62 9.09 -19.89 -10.56
C ILE A 62 8.99 -19.35 -12.00
N LEU A 63 9.24 -20.19 -13.02
CA LEU A 63 9.06 -19.84 -14.44
C LEU A 63 7.59 -19.59 -14.80
N GLY A 64 6.65 -20.35 -14.22
CA GLY A 64 5.21 -20.13 -14.37
C GLY A 64 4.74 -18.80 -13.76
N LEU A 65 5.27 -18.44 -12.58
CA LEU A 65 5.02 -17.17 -11.90
C LEU A 65 5.67 -15.97 -12.61
N MET A 66 6.75 -16.18 -13.38
CA MET A 66 7.29 -15.14 -14.28
C MET A 66 6.33 -14.79 -15.44
N TRP A 67 5.41 -15.71 -15.78
CA TRP A 67 4.52 -15.61 -16.94
C TRP A 67 3.09 -15.16 -16.58
N THR A 68 2.62 -15.43 -15.36
CA THR A 68 1.26 -15.05 -14.93
C THR A 68 1.28 -13.76 -14.11
N GLY A 69 0.92 -12.64 -14.74
CA GLY A 69 0.71 -11.36 -14.06
C GLY A 69 0.96 -10.15 -14.95
N ARG A 70 0.15 -9.96 -15.99
CA ARG A 70 0.05 -8.67 -16.67
C ARG A 70 -0.83 -7.76 -15.81
N ASN A 71 -0.22 -6.88 -15.02
CA ASN A 71 -0.85 -5.66 -14.53
C ASN A 71 0.26 -4.60 -14.37
N ARG A 72 0.11 -3.51 -15.12
CA ARG A 72 1.01 -2.35 -15.15
C ARG A 72 1.00 -1.61 -13.81
N CYS A 73 2.14 -1.07 -13.40
CA CYS A 73 2.26 -0.18 -12.25
C CYS A 73 3.34 0.86 -12.58
N ASP A 74 2.87 2.05 -12.92
CA ASP A 74 3.69 3.24 -13.15
C ASP A 74 3.87 3.95 -11.79
N ALA A 75 5.11 4.32 -11.48
CA ALA A 75 5.43 5.19 -10.35
C ALA A 75 6.38 6.27 -10.86
N PRO A 76 6.15 7.56 -10.56
CA PRO A 76 7.01 8.64 -11.01
C PRO A 76 8.45 8.39 -10.56
N ASP A 77 9.38 8.70 -11.43
CA ASP A 77 10.80 8.41 -11.29
C ASP A 77 11.43 9.35 -10.24
N ASP A 78 11.36 8.99 -8.95
CA ASP A 78 12.06 9.71 -7.89
C ASP A 78 13.52 9.24 -7.82
N ALA A 79 14.46 10.14 -8.13
CA ALA A 79 15.90 9.87 -8.06
C ALA A 79 16.36 9.33 -6.68
N ARG A 80 15.59 9.61 -5.62
CA ARG A 80 15.86 9.15 -4.26
C ARG A 80 15.47 7.70 -4.03
N ASP A 81 14.41 7.20 -4.69
CA ASP A 81 14.03 5.78 -4.63
C ASP A 81 15.10 4.91 -5.31
N LYS A 82 15.70 5.40 -6.41
CA LYS A 82 16.85 4.74 -7.07
C LYS A 82 18.08 4.67 -6.17
N ARG A 83 18.39 5.72 -5.40
CA ARG A 83 19.52 5.75 -4.46
C ARG A 83 19.31 4.73 -3.33
N ALA A 84 18.11 4.71 -2.73
CA ALA A 84 17.75 3.74 -1.70
C ALA A 84 17.73 2.29 -2.22
N LEU A 85 17.33 2.06 -3.48
CA LEU A 85 17.36 0.74 -4.11
C LEU A 85 18.78 0.24 -4.40
N SER A 86 19.73 1.14 -4.69
CA SER A 86 21.12 0.77 -4.99
C SER A 86 21.90 0.20 -3.79
N THR A 87 21.42 0.46 -2.57
CA THR A 87 22.04 -0.02 -1.32
C THR A 87 21.43 -1.34 -0.82
N VAL A 88 20.33 -1.80 -1.42
CA VAL A 88 19.64 -3.05 -1.02
C VAL A 88 20.27 -4.25 -1.72
N PRO A 89 20.66 -5.32 -0.98
CA PRO A 89 21.19 -6.54 -1.59
C PRO A 89 20.22 -7.16 -2.61
N LEU A 90 20.73 -7.57 -3.77
CA LEU A 90 19.94 -8.21 -4.84
C LEU A 90 19.14 -9.42 -4.35
N THR A 91 19.72 -10.20 -3.44
CA THR A 91 19.07 -11.37 -2.82
C THR A 91 17.83 -10.98 -2.02
N LYS A 92 17.81 -9.79 -1.40
CA LYS A 92 16.64 -9.25 -0.69
C LYS A 92 15.53 -8.83 -1.65
N LEU A 93 15.88 -8.15 -2.75
CA LEU A 93 14.91 -7.78 -3.79
C LEU A 93 14.29 -9.02 -4.45
N LEU A 94 15.10 -10.04 -4.75
CA LEU A 94 14.62 -11.30 -5.32
C LEU A 94 13.72 -12.06 -4.33
N SER A 95 14.12 -12.14 -3.06
CA SER A 95 13.29 -12.77 -2.02
C SER A 95 11.96 -12.05 -1.81
N GLY A 96 11.97 -10.71 -1.88
CA GLY A 96 10.77 -9.88 -1.82
C GLY A 96 9.83 -10.20 -2.98
N TRP A 97 10.33 -10.16 -4.22
CA TRP A 97 9.53 -10.52 -5.39
C TRP A 97 8.91 -11.91 -5.30
N VAL A 98 9.68 -12.94 -4.92
CA VAL A 98 9.14 -14.30 -4.72
C VAL A 98 8.04 -14.28 -3.67
N ALA A 99 8.27 -13.61 -2.54
CA ALA A 99 7.31 -13.56 -1.46
C ALA A 99 5.99 -12.89 -1.89
N PHE A 100 6.08 -11.77 -2.60
CA PHE A 100 4.91 -11.09 -3.15
C PHE A 100 4.21 -11.88 -4.24
N ALA A 101 4.94 -12.56 -5.13
CA ALA A 101 4.36 -13.38 -6.22
C ALA A 101 3.50 -14.52 -5.67
N PHE A 102 3.95 -15.18 -4.61
CA PHE A 102 3.16 -16.19 -3.91
C PHE A 102 1.94 -15.58 -3.20
N CYS A 103 2.11 -14.47 -2.49
CA CYS A 103 1.02 -13.79 -1.79
C CYS A 103 -0.03 -13.19 -2.73
N SER A 104 0.33 -12.91 -3.98
CA SER A 104 -0.57 -12.37 -5.01
C SER A 104 -1.47 -13.43 -5.65
N SER A 105 -1.30 -14.73 -5.32
CA SER A 105 -2.11 -15.81 -5.86
C SER A 105 -3.02 -16.43 -4.79
N PRO A 106 -4.34 -16.26 -4.89
CA PRO A 106 -5.31 -16.85 -3.96
C PRO A 106 -5.20 -18.37 -3.87
N THR A 107 -4.89 -19.03 -4.99
CA THR A 107 -4.72 -20.48 -5.06
C THR A 107 -3.50 -20.91 -4.26
N TRP A 108 -2.36 -20.21 -4.40
CA TRP A 108 -1.15 -20.56 -3.67
C TRP A 108 -1.27 -20.25 -2.17
N VAL A 109 -1.85 -19.11 -1.80
CA VAL A 109 -2.11 -18.77 -0.39
C VAL A 109 -3.04 -19.80 0.25
N GLY A 110 -4.15 -20.17 -0.42
CA GLY A 110 -5.08 -21.19 0.06
C GLY A 110 -4.47 -22.60 0.15
N MET A 111 -3.53 -22.94 -0.73
CA MET A 111 -2.80 -24.22 -0.67
C MET A 111 -1.64 -24.22 0.33
N SER A 112 -1.14 -23.05 0.75
CA SER A 112 0.13 -22.93 1.49
C SER A 112 0.16 -23.73 2.79
N GLU A 113 -0.94 -23.73 3.54
CA GLU A 113 -1.08 -24.47 4.80
C GLU A 113 -1.08 -25.98 4.57
N SER A 114 -1.82 -26.46 3.56
CA SER A 114 -1.83 -27.87 3.17
C SER A 114 -0.46 -28.31 2.65
N LEU A 115 0.19 -27.48 1.82
CA LEU A 115 1.52 -27.76 1.29
C LEU A 115 2.56 -27.82 2.40
N TYR A 116 2.55 -26.87 3.33
CA TYR A 116 3.44 -26.86 4.50
C TYR A 116 3.23 -28.09 5.37
N ASN A 117 1.98 -28.45 5.66
CA ASN A 117 1.66 -29.63 6.47
C ASN A 117 2.08 -30.94 5.80
N ILE A 118 2.06 -31.02 4.46
CA ILE A 118 2.54 -32.19 3.72
C ILE A 118 4.07 -32.21 3.69
N LEU A 119 4.71 -31.10 3.34
CA LEU A 119 6.16 -31.00 3.16
C LEU A 119 6.93 -31.09 4.49
N SER A 120 6.37 -30.57 5.58
CA SER A 120 6.97 -30.61 6.92
C SER A 120 6.99 -32.01 7.53
N ARG A 121 6.16 -32.95 7.03
CA ARG A 121 6.09 -34.34 7.49
C ARG A 121 7.13 -35.26 6.83
N ILE A 122 7.79 -34.81 5.77
CA ILE A 122 8.80 -35.60 5.06
C ILE A 122 10.20 -35.20 5.59
N PRO A 123 10.96 -36.12 6.19
CA PRO A 123 12.34 -35.86 6.64
C PRO A 123 13.22 -35.39 5.47
N LEU A 124 14.21 -34.53 5.72
CA LEU A 124 14.99 -33.73 4.74
C LEU A 124 14.22 -32.65 3.97
N VAL A 125 13.05 -32.97 3.42
CA VAL A 125 12.21 -31.98 2.70
C VAL A 125 11.72 -30.90 3.65
N SER A 126 11.39 -31.28 4.90
CA SER A 126 11.04 -30.34 5.97
C SER A 126 12.17 -29.34 6.25
N SER A 127 13.43 -29.79 6.31
CA SER A 127 14.59 -28.91 6.54
C SER A 127 14.81 -27.92 5.40
N ILE A 128 14.69 -28.37 4.14
CA ILE A 128 14.82 -27.51 2.97
C ILE A 128 13.64 -26.53 2.87
N THR A 129 12.42 -27.02 3.09
CA THR A 129 11.20 -26.20 3.04
C THR A 129 11.23 -25.12 4.11
N ASN A 130 11.59 -25.47 5.35
CA ASN A 130 11.76 -24.50 6.43
C ASN A 130 12.87 -23.49 6.10
N ALA A 131 14.02 -23.93 5.57
CA ALA A 131 15.09 -23.02 5.19
C ALA A 131 14.65 -22.01 4.11
N VAL A 132 13.94 -22.47 3.08
CA VAL A 132 13.42 -21.60 2.02
C VAL A 132 12.38 -20.62 2.57
N VAL A 133 11.40 -21.09 3.34
CA VAL A 133 10.36 -20.24 3.96
C VAL A 133 10.99 -19.21 4.89
N MET A 134 11.97 -19.63 5.70
CA MET A 134 12.69 -18.76 6.63
C MET A 134 13.50 -17.69 5.90
N GLN A 135 14.24 -18.07 4.85
CA GLN A 135 15.11 -17.15 4.13
C GLN A 135 14.33 -16.18 3.22
N THR A 136 13.10 -16.51 2.83
CA THR A 136 12.26 -15.71 1.93
C THR A 136 11.10 -15.02 2.67
N PHE A 137 9.95 -15.68 2.80
CA PHE A 137 8.71 -15.12 3.36
C PHE A 137 8.87 -14.61 4.79
N PHE A 138 9.48 -15.43 5.65
CA PHE A 138 9.62 -15.09 7.06
C PHE A 138 10.53 -13.88 7.22
N ASN A 139 11.73 -13.91 6.62
CA ASN A 139 12.68 -12.80 6.74
C ASN A 139 12.21 -11.52 6.04
N GLN A 140 11.30 -11.61 5.07
CA GLN A 140 10.69 -10.46 4.41
C GLN A 140 9.64 -9.79 5.30
N PHE A 141 8.69 -10.54 5.87
CA PHE A 141 7.52 -9.97 6.56
C PHE A 141 7.61 -9.97 8.09
N LEU A 142 8.56 -10.71 8.67
CA LEU A 142 8.74 -10.82 10.12
C LEU A 142 10.11 -10.29 10.57
N GLY A 143 10.12 -9.74 11.79
CA GLY A 143 11.31 -9.24 12.47
C GLY A 143 12.27 -10.35 12.82
N GLY A 144 11.76 -11.49 13.24
CA GLY A 144 12.54 -12.64 13.66
C GLY A 144 11.67 -13.62 14.45
N GLN A 145 12.29 -14.68 14.93
CA GLN A 145 11.67 -15.60 15.88
C GLN A 145 11.82 -15.09 17.32
N THR A 146 12.92 -14.39 17.59
CA THR A 146 13.26 -13.88 18.92
C THR A 146 13.29 -12.36 18.95
N ILE A 147 13.15 -11.80 20.16
CA ILE A 147 13.29 -10.36 20.37
C ILE A 147 14.70 -9.90 19.97
N ALA A 148 15.74 -10.68 20.23
CA ALA A 148 17.12 -10.35 19.88
C ALA A 148 17.31 -10.16 18.36
N GLU A 149 16.74 -11.05 17.55
CA GLU A 149 16.73 -10.91 16.08
C GLU A 149 15.99 -9.64 15.63
N CYS A 150 14.89 -9.29 16.32
CA CYS A 150 14.15 -8.08 16.03
C CYS A 150 14.96 -6.82 16.33
N ILE A 151 15.74 -6.80 17.42
CA ILE A 151 16.55 -5.63 17.81
C ILE A 151 17.54 -5.24 16.70
N SER A 152 18.24 -6.20 16.09
CA SER A 152 19.17 -5.91 15.00
C SER A 152 18.46 -5.28 13.79
N LYS A 153 17.23 -5.71 13.47
CA LYS A 153 16.44 -5.10 12.40
C LYS A 153 15.89 -3.72 12.78
N ILE A 154 15.53 -3.53 14.05
CA ILE A 154 15.10 -2.21 14.57
C ILE A 154 16.26 -1.22 14.46
N GLU A 155 17.48 -1.62 14.83
CA GLU A 155 18.67 -0.77 14.70
C GLU A 155 18.95 -0.38 13.24
N ALA A 156 18.82 -1.32 12.29
CA ALA A 156 18.96 -1.05 10.86
C ALA A 156 17.86 -0.12 10.32
N LEU A 157 16.61 -0.24 10.79
CA LEU A 157 15.56 0.72 10.44
C LEU A 157 15.85 2.10 11.02
N ARG A 158 16.45 2.15 12.21
CA ARG A 158 16.73 3.41 12.91
C ARG A 158 17.85 4.22 12.27
N SER A 159 18.84 3.58 11.64
CA SER A 159 19.84 4.31 10.84
C SER A 159 19.23 5.01 9.62
N GLU A 160 18.04 4.58 9.19
CA GLU A 160 17.27 5.18 8.09
C GLU A 160 16.13 6.10 8.57
N GLU A 161 16.19 6.55 9.84
CA GLU A 161 15.16 7.39 10.45
C GLU A 161 13.76 6.73 10.43
N ILE A 162 13.69 5.41 10.66
CA ILE A 162 12.44 4.65 10.71
C ILE A 162 12.21 4.06 12.12
N GLY A 163 11.03 4.30 12.68
CA GLY A 163 10.56 3.75 13.94
C GLY A 163 9.99 2.34 13.80
N THR A 164 9.63 1.71 14.91
CA THR A 164 9.08 0.35 14.88
C THR A 164 7.87 0.19 15.78
N LEU A 165 6.86 -0.50 15.26
CA LEU A 165 5.72 -1.01 16.01
C LEU A 165 5.80 -2.54 16.05
N LEU A 166 6.38 -3.07 17.13
CA LEU A 166 6.63 -4.49 17.29
C LEU A 166 5.39 -5.20 17.84
N GLY A 167 4.99 -6.34 17.25
CA GLY A 167 3.92 -7.18 17.78
C GLY A 167 4.34 -8.64 17.87
N TYR A 168 4.01 -9.29 18.98
CA TYR A 168 4.10 -10.75 19.07
C TYR A 168 2.85 -11.36 18.42
N ASN A 169 3.04 -12.23 17.43
CA ASN A 169 1.97 -12.70 16.55
C ASN A 169 1.35 -14.01 17.02
N ILE A 170 0.35 -13.91 17.90
CA ILE A 170 -0.64 -14.99 18.04
C ILE A 170 -2.03 -14.37 18.13
N GLU A 171 -2.90 -14.69 17.17
CA GLU A 171 -4.31 -14.27 17.17
C GLU A 171 -5.18 -15.40 17.74
N ALA A 172 -6.39 -15.06 18.23
CA ALA A 172 -7.40 -16.08 18.48
C ALA A 172 -7.85 -16.76 17.18
N GLU A 173 -8.24 -18.03 17.29
CA GLU A 173 -9.06 -18.66 16.27
C GLU A 173 -10.44 -18.00 16.28
N LEU A 174 -10.99 -17.75 15.08
CA LEU A 174 -12.25 -17.01 14.91
C LEU A 174 -13.49 -17.89 15.15
N ASP A 175 -13.29 -19.16 15.51
CA ASP A 175 -14.35 -20.13 15.73
C ASP A 175 -14.94 -20.09 17.16
N GLY A 176 -14.35 -19.28 18.04
CA GLY A 176 -14.78 -19.14 19.43
C GLY A 176 -14.26 -20.26 20.33
N SER A 177 -13.29 -21.07 19.87
CA SER A 177 -12.61 -22.05 20.69
C SER A 177 -11.86 -21.40 21.86
N SER A 178 -11.88 -22.07 23.00
CA SER A 178 -11.13 -21.65 24.19
C SER A 178 -9.64 -21.84 23.94
N LYS A 179 -8.83 -20.83 24.26
CA LYS A 179 -7.37 -20.93 24.21
C LYS A 179 -6.82 -21.65 25.43
N ASP A 180 -5.66 -22.25 25.23
CA ASP A 180 -4.82 -22.69 26.34
C ASP A 180 -4.40 -21.47 27.19
N MET A 181 -4.68 -21.54 28.49
CA MET A 181 -4.27 -20.53 29.46
C MET A 181 -2.75 -20.36 29.49
N GLN A 182 -2.00 -21.45 29.30
CA GLN A 182 -0.54 -21.40 29.28
C GLN A 182 -0.03 -20.56 28.11
N LEU A 183 -0.65 -20.69 26.93
CA LEU A 183 -0.31 -19.92 25.75
C LEU A 183 -0.55 -18.41 25.96
N ILE A 184 -1.61 -18.03 26.69
CA ILE A 184 -1.89 -16.62 27.01
C ILE A 184 -0.86 -16.04 27.98
N LEU A 185 -0.44 -16.84 28.97
CA LEU A 185 0.61 -16.45 29.90
C LEU A 185 1.95 -16.26 29.18
N GLU A 186 2.31 -17.17 28.27
CA GLU A 186 3.51 -17.08 27.44
C GLU A 186 3.46 -15.86 26.52
N GLN A 187 2.35 -15.61 25.83
CA GLN A 187 2.13 -14.40 25.02
C GLN A 187 2.30 -13.12 25.85
N THR A 188 1.68 -13.07 27.02
CA THR A 188 1.79 -11.92 27.92
C THR A 188 3.25 -11.69 28.33
N GLN A 189 3.98 -12.77 28.60
CA GLN A 189 5.39 -12.69 28.95
C GLN A 189 6.24 -12.19 27.77
N HIS A 190 5.98 -12.65 26.54
CA HIS A 190 6.63 -12.14 25.33
C HIS A 190 6.38 -10.65 25.10
N VAL A 191 5.15 -10.17 25.31
CA VAL A 191 4.81 -8.74 25.25
C VAL A 191 5.60 -7.95 26.29
N LEU A 192 5.63 -8.41 27.55
CA LEU A 192 6.38 -7.75 28.63
C LEU A 192 7.89 -7.69 28.33
N SER A 193 8.47 -8.79 27.84
CA SER A 193 9.88 -8.84 27.44
C SER A 193 10.17 -7.92 26.24
N SER A 194 9.23 -7.78 25.31
CA SER A 194 9.35 -6.85 24.18
C SER A 194 9.42 -5.41 24.65
N ILE A 195 8.57 -5.05 25.61
CA ILE A 195 8.53 -3.72 26.22
C ILE A 195 9.87 -3.40 26.89
N GLU A 196 10.41 -4.32 27.68
CA GLU A 196 11.70 -4.10 28.35
C GLU A 196 12.85 -3.94 27.35
N ALA A 197 12.91 -4.80 26.33
CA ALA A 197 13.94 -4.73 25.30
C ALA A 197 13.88 -3.42 24.51
N GLN A 198 12.67 -3.01 24.10
CA GLN A 198 12.45 -1.75 23.40
C GLN A 198 12.68 -0.52 24.28
N GLY A 199 12.38 -0.59 25.58
CA GLY A 199 12.72 0.45 26.55
C GLY A 199 14.22 0.64 26.71
N LYS A 200 14.99 -0.46 26.79
CA LYS A 200 16.46 -0.41 26.83
C LYS A 200 17.02 0.16 25.53
N LEU A 201 16.49 -0.25 24.38
CA LEU A 201 16.93 0.21 23.07
C LEU A 201 16.62 1.69 22.86
N SER A 202 15.40 2.13 23.17
CA SER A 202 14.98 3.53 22.98
C SER A 202 15.80 4.50 23.82
N ARG A 203 16.17 4.16 25.07
CA ARG A 203 17.06 5.00 25.87
C ARG A 203 18.44 5.21 25.25
N ARG A 204 18.92 4.26 24.44
CA ARG A 204 20.17 4.40 23.68
C ARG A 204 19.99 5.24 22.42
N LEU A 205 18.90 5.01 21.69
CA LEU A 205 18.68 5.60 20.36
C LEU A 205 18.06 7.01 20.42
N TRP A 206 17.28 7.30 21.46
CA TRP A 206 16.55 8.56 21.63
C TRP A 206 16.37 8.89 23.12
N PRO A 207 17.44 9.29 23.83
CA PRO A 207 17.44 9.45 25.28
C PRO A 207 16.55 10.62 25.77
N ASP A 208 16.44 11.71 25.01
CA ASP A 208 15.60 12.86 25.36
C ASP A 208 14.29 12.84 24.55
N THR A 209 13.18 12.65 25.26
CA THR A 209 11.82 12.61 24.66
C THR A 209 11.01 13.87 24.94
N THR A 210 11.62 14.92 25.50
CA THR A 210 10.92 16.14 25.91
C THR A 210 10.33 16.86 24.70
N ALA A 211 11.11 17.00 23.63
CA ALA A 211 10.68 17.65 22.39
C ALA A 211 9.63 16.86 21.59
N THR A 212 9.42 15.58 21.91
CA THR A 212 8.55 14.66 21.16
C THR A 212 7.33 14.23 21.96
N GLY A 213 7.05 14.90 23.09
CA GLY A 213 5.90 14.59 23.94
C GLY A 213 5.99 13.20 24.59
N GLY A 214 7.20 12.71 24.86
CA GLY A 214 7.46 11.39 25.42
C GLY A 214 7.68 10.29 24.38
N ASP A 215 7.58 10.59 23.08
CA ASP A 215 7.76 9.58 22.05
C ASP A 215 9.24 9.31 21.73
N ASN A 216 9.56 8.05 21.55
CA ASN A 216 10.86 7.61 21.03
C ASN A 216 10.71 6.72 19.79
N ARG A 217 9.48 6.31 19.43
CA ARG A 217 9.09 5.46 18.30
C ARG A 217 9.53 4.00 18.33
N CYS A 218 9.85 3.51 19.53
CA CYS A 218 9.81 2.09 19.85
C CYS A 218 8.46 1.80 20.49
N TRP A 219 7.57 1.15 19.75
CA TRP A 219 6.20 0.87 20.18
C TRP A 219 5.94 -0.63 20.20
N VAL A 220 4.98 -1.05 21.02
CA VAL A 220 4.47 -2.42 21.04
C VAL A 220 3.00 -2.40 20.67
N ARG A 221 2.55 -3.34 19.84
CA ARG A 221 1.12 -3.58 19.61
C ARG A 221 0.65 -4.84 20.32
N ILE A 222 -0.60 -4.81 20.76
CA ILE A 222 -1.29 -5.95 21.36
C ILE A 222 -2.67 -6.13 20.73
N LYS A 223 -3.15 -7.37 20.72
CA LYS A 223 -4.53 -7.73 20.34
C LYS A 223 -5.24 -8.22 21.58
N VAL A 224 -6.42 -7.68 21.86
CA VAL A 224 -7.17 -7.95 23.08
C VAL A 224 -7.68 -9.39 23.07
N THR A 225 -8.18 -9.87 21.93
CA THR A 225 -8.57 -11.29 21.76
C THR A 225 -7.41 -12.26 21.97
N GLY A 226 -6.18 -11.79 21.85
CA GLY A 226 -4.94 -12.49 22.19
C GLY A 226 -4.86 -12.89 23.67
N LEU A 227 -5.35 -12.02 24.55
CA LEU A 227 -5.01 -11.98 25.97
C LEU A 227 -6.06 -12.60 26.91
N LEU A 228 -7.05 -13.31 26.38
CA LEU A 228 -8.07 -14.02 27.16
C LEU A 228 -8.37 -15.40 26.60
N SER A 229 -8.78 -16.31 27.48
CA SER A 229 -9.01 -17.71 27.11
C SER A 229 -10.27 -17.88 26.29
N ASN A 230 -11.30 -17.10 26.62
CA ASN A 230 -12.62 -17.20 26.02
C ASN A 230 -13.03 -15.85 25.39
N PRO A 231 -12.67 -15.58 24.12
CA PRO A 231 -13.04 -14.34 23.42
C PRO A 231 -14.54 -14.05 23.38
N VAL A 232 -15.40 -15.06 23.58
CA VAL A 232 -16.86 -14.89 23.69
C VAL A 232 -17.26 -13.91 24.80
N ALA A 233 -16.48 -13.79 25.86
CA ALA A 233 -16.72 -12.82 26.94
C ALA A 233 -16.74 -11.37 26.42
N LEU A 234 -15.88 -11.05 25.45
CA LEU A 234 -15.89 -9.74 24.78
C LEU A 234 -17.18 -9.51 23.99
N TYR A 235 -17.73 -10.57 23.37
CA TYR A 235 -18.97 -10.48 22.62
C TYR A 235 -20.17 -10.24 23.54
N HIS A 236 -20.30 -11.01 24.62
CA HIS A 236 -21.36 -10.81 25.61
C HIS A 236 -21.27 -9.43 26.26
N GLY A 237 -20.07 -9.02 26.70
CA GLY A 237 -19.85 -7.69 27.26
C GLY A 237 -20.15 -6.56 26.28
N SER A 238 -19.80 -6.74 24.99
CA SER A 238 -20.11 -5.73 23.96
C SER A 238 -21.60 -5.62 23.69
N ASN A 239 -22.34 -6.72 23.67
CA ASN A 239 -23.80 -6.67 23.54
C ASN A 239 -24.46 -6.03 24.76
N ALA A 240 -23.97 -6.30 25.98
CA ALA A 240 -24.43 -5.66 27.19
C ALA A 240 -24.23 -4.13 27.16
N ILE A 241 -23.07 -3.66 26.67
CA ILE A 241 -22.83 -2.24 26.40
C ILE A 241 -23.86 -1.68 25.42
N LEU A 242 -24.06 -2.34 24.28
CA LEU A 242 -24.98 -1.86 23.24
C LEU A 242 -26.41 -1.76 23.75
N ASN A 243 -26.87 -2.74 24.53
CA ASN A 243 -28.20 -2.71 25.16
C ASN A 243 -28.31 -1.54 26.14
N ALA A 244 -27.33 -1.35 27.02
CA ALA A 244 -27.33 -0.25 27.99
C ALA A 244 -27.30 1.14 27.31
N ARG A 245 -26.59 1.28 26.20
CA ARG A 245 -26.60 2.51 25.38
C ARG A 245 -27.97 2.74 24.74
N ALA A 246 -28.59 1.69 24.19
CA ALA A 246 -29.92 1.77 23.57
C ALA A 246 -31.01 2.16 24.59
N GLU A 247 -30.98 1.60 25.80
CA GLU A 247 -31.89 1.97 26.90
C GLU A 247 -31.77 3.44 27.30
N LYS A 248 -30.55 3.99 27.26
CA LYS A 248 -30.28 5.42 27.48
C LYS A 248 -30.60 6.30 26.27
N GLY A 249 -31.02 5.70 25.15
CA GLY A 249 -31.28 6.40 23.89
C GLY A 249 -30.04 7.00 23.23
N LEU A 250 -28.85 6.47 23.54
CA LEU A 250 -27.57 6.87 22.93
C LEU A 250 -27.43 6.23 21.54
N ASP A 251 -26.53 6.78 20.71
CA ASP A 251 -26.11 6.23 19.41
C ASP A 251 -27.23 6.02 18.36
N LYS A 252 -28.40 6.64 18.50
CA LYS A 252 -29.53 6.48 17.56
C LYS A 252 -29.15 6.77 16.10
N ASP A 253 -28.32 7.79 15.89
CA ASP A 253 -27.85 8.23 14.57
C ASP A 253 -26.39 7.83 14.30
N VAL A 254 -25.84 6.90 15.09
CA VAL A 254 -24.48 6.40 14.92
C VAL A 254 -24.53 4.97 14.38
N PRO A 255 -23.87 4.68 13.25
CA PRO A 255 -23.74 3.31 12.76
C PRO A 255 -23.13 2.36 13.80
N TYR A 256 -23.51 1.09 13.74
CA TYR A 256 -22.93 0.04 14.57
C TYR A 256 -21.37 0.05 14.52
N PRO A 257 -20.66 -0.16 15.64
CA PRO A 257 -21.17 -0.49 16.98
C PRO A 257 -21.34 0.73 17.92
N GLY A 258 -21.64 1.92 17.39
CA GLY A 258 -21.84 3.11 18.22
C GLY A 258 -20.53 3.75 18.73
N LEU A 259 -20.62 4.63 19.70
CA LEU A 259 -19.48 5.40 20.26
C LEU A 259 -19.22 5.01 21.72
N PRO A 260 -17.98 5.08 22.24
CA PRO A 260 -17.73 4.84 23.66
C PRO A 260 -18.37 5.92 24.55
N HIS A 261 -18.91 5.50 25.69
CA HIS A 261 -19.59 6.32 26.68
C HIS A 261 -19.14 5.98 28.10
N ASP A 262 -19.35 6.92 29.03
CA ASP A 262 -19.18 6.64 30.46
C ASP A 262 -20.20 5.60 30.93
N GLY A 263 -19.75 4.60 31.69
CA GLY A 263 -20.57 3.49 32.15
C GLY A 263 -20.51 2.23 31.28
N ASP A 264 -19.80 2.27 30.13
CA ASP A 264 -19.69 1.11 29.25
C ASP A 264 -18.99 -0.08 29.93
N TRP A 265 -17.93 0.17 30.72
CA TRP A 265 -17.23 -0.91 31.42
C TRP A 265 -18.12 -1.57 32.47
N GLU A 266 -18.88 -0.78 33.23
CA GLU A 266 -19.86 -1.28 34.19
C GLU A 266 -20.95 -2.09 33.51
N ALA A 267 -21.42 -1.66 32.33
CA ALA A 267 -22.38 -2.41 31.52
C ALA A 267 -21.78 -3.71 30.99
N ALA A 268 -20.52 -3.73 30.54
CA ALA A 268 -19.85 -4.94 30.07
C ALA A 268 -19.69 -6.01 31.16
N LEU A 269 -19.65 -5.62 32.43
CA LEU A 269 -19.54 -6.54 33.56
C LEU A 269 -20.89 -6.97 34.13
N ASN A 270 -21.87 -6.07 34.13
CA ASN A 270 -23.12 -6.23 34.88
C ASN A 270 -24.38 -6.31 34.02
N GLY A 271 -24.30 -6.05 32.71
CA GLY A 271 -25.45 -6.04 31.85
C GLY A 271 -25.95 -7.43 31.49
N ASP A 272 -27.17 -7.47 30.94
CA ASP A 272 -27.87 -8.70 30.62
C ASP A 272 -27.10 -9.54 29.58
N GLY A 273 -27.04 -10.85 29.82
CA GLY A 273 -26.32 -11.81 28.98
C GLY A 273 -24.85 -12.01 29.34
N VAL A 274 -24.29 -11.25 30.30
CA VAL A 274 -22.92 -11.45 30.82
C VAL A 274 -22.94 -12.48 31.94
N THR A 275 -22.30 -13.63 31.73
CA THR A 275 -22.22 -14.68 32.75
C THR A 275 -21.17 -14.38 33.83
N HIS A 276 -21.20 -15.12 34.94
CA HIS A 276 -20.14 -15.03 35.96
C HIS A 276 -18.75 -15.38 35.39
N ALA A 277 -18.68 -16.34 34.46
CA ALA A 277 -17.45 -16.70 33.78
C ALA A 277 -16.95 -15.57 32.88
N ASP A 278 -17.84 -14.95 32.08
CA ASP A 278 -17.50 -13.80 31.24
C ASP A 278 -16.95 -12.64 32.08
N ARG A 279 -17.62 -12.32 33.19
CA ARG A 279 -17.16 -11.28 34.13
C ARG A 279 -15.76 -11.56 34.65
N LYS A 280 -15.48 -12.81 35.05
CA LYS A 280 -14.16 -13.21 35.55
C LYS A 280 -13.08 -13.04 34.47
N GLU A 281 -13.36 -13.46 33.23
CA GLU A 281 -12.47 -13.29 32.08
C GLU A 281 -12.21 -11.80 31.79
N LEU A 282 -13.25 -10.96 31.75
CA LEU A 282 -13.13 -9.53 31.50
C LEU A 282 -12.32 -8.81 32.59
N VAL A 283 -12.55 -9.13 33.87
CA VAL A 283 -11.77 -8.58 34.99
C VAL A 283 -10.31 -9.01 34.91
N ALA A 284 -10.05 -10.28 34.61
CA ALA A 284 -8.68 -10.79 34.43
C ALA A 284 -7.98 -10.10 33.25
N LEU A 285 -8.67 -9.95 32.12
CA LEU A 285 -8.18 -9.22 30.95
C LEU A 285 -7.81 -7.77 31.28
N ARG A 286 -8.67 -7.03 31.99
CA ARG A 286 -8.36 -5.65 32.41
C ARG A 286 -7.09 -5.61 33.28
N ALA A 287 -6.92 -6.57 34.18
CA ALA A 287 -5.71 -6.67 35.01
C ALA A 287 -4.45 -6.97 34.17
N VAL A 288 -4.54 -7.84 33.17
CA VAL A 288 -3.44 -8.13 32.23
C VAL A 288 -3.07 -6.89 31.41
N LEU A 289 -4.06 -6.17 30.86
CA LEU A 289 -3.84 -4.94 30.11
C LEU A 289 -3.18 -3.86 30.97
N GLU A 290 -3.68 -3.64 32.18
CA GLU A 290 -3.11 -2.71 33.16
C GLU A 290 -1.64 -3.07 33.49
N LYS A 291 -1.31 -4.36 33.66
CA LYS A 291 0.06 -4.82 33.88
C LYS A 291 0.97 -4.49 32.68
N ILE A 292 0.52 -4.76 31.46
CA ILE A 292 1.25 -4.47 30.22
C ILE A 292 1.48 -2.96 30.09
N ILE A 293 0.43 -2.16 30.25
CA ILE A 293 0.47 -0.70 30.06
C ILE A 293 1.34 -0.04 31.15
N SER A 294 1.25 -0.48 32.40
CA SER A 294 2.12 -0.01 33.49
C SER A 294 3.58 -0.28 33.18
N LYS A 295 3.90 -1.50 32.75
CA LYS A 295 5.27 -1.87 32.35
C LYS A 295 5.78 -1.01 31.19
N ALA A 296 4.90 -0.69 30.24
CA ALA A 296 5.20 0.16 29.10
C ALA A 296 5.50 1.59 29.53
N ARG A 297 4.68 2.16 30.42
CA ARG A 297 4.91 3.48 31.02
C ARG A 297 6.25 3.56 31.73
N GLU A 298 6.59 2.57 32.55
CA GLU A 298 7.90 2.49 33.25
C GLU A 298 9.09 2.46 32.29
N ASN A 299 8.91 1.90 31.11
CA ASN A 299 9.96 1.77 30.09
C ASN A 299 9.92 2.85 29.01
N ASN A 300 9.00 3.82 29.13
CA ASN A 300 8.70 4.82 28.11
C ASN A 300 8.40 4.21 26.73
N VAL A 301 7.62 3.13 26.67
CA VAL A 301 7.21 2.48 25.42
C VAL A 301 5.72 2.73 25.22
N ARG A 302 5.33 3.12 24.00
CA ARG A 302 3.89 3.26 23.68
C ARG A 302 3.27 1.90 23.32
N ILE A 303 2.05 1.66 23.79
CA ILE A 303 1.24 0.49 23.51
C ILE A 303 0.13 0.86 22.53
N VAL A 304 0.14 0.24 21.35
CA VAL A 304 -0.96 0.29 20.40
C VAL A 304 -1.92 -0.85 20.69
N ILE A 305 -3.14 -0.51 21.08
CA ILE A 305 -4.22 -1.48 21.25
C ILE A 305 -4.88 -1.64 19.87
N ASP A 306 -4.68 -2.81 19.24
CA ASP A 306 -5.24 -3.09 17.92
C ASP A 306 -6.77 -3.15 18.00
N ALA A 307 -7.43 -2.53 17.01
CA ALA A 307 -8.86 -2.68 16.83
C ALA A 307 -9.14 -4.00 16.10
N GLU A 308 -10.21 -4.65 16.51
CA GLU A 308 -10.58 -5.99 16.08
C GLU A 308 -11.96 -5.94 15.39
N GLN A 309 -12.73 -7.02 15.45
CA GLN A 309 -14.05 -7.03 14.83
C GLN A 309 -15.03 -6.17 15.63
N SER A 310 -15.98 -5.56 14.91
CA SER A 310 -16.94 -4.58 15.42
C SER A 310 -17.80 -5.09 16.59
N TRP A 311 -17.94 -6.40 16.73
CA TRP A 311 -18.68 -7.06 17.82
C TRP A 311 -17.89 -7.30 19.10
N TYR A 312 -16.57 -7.16 19.07
CA TYR A 312 -15.72 -7.08 20.27
C TYR A 312 -15.35 -5.63 20.61
N GLN A 313 -15.46 -4.75 19.60
CA GLN A 313 -14.94 -3.40 19.66
C GLN A 313 -15.52 -2.52 20.78
N PRO A 314 -16.81 -2.62 21.20
CA PRO A 314 -17.31 -1.84 22.33
C PRO A 314 -16.54 -2.05 23.64
N VAL A 315 -16.22 -3.29 24.00
CA VAL A 315 -15.39 -3.57 25.20
C VAL A 315 -13.97 -3.06 25.01
N ILE A 316 -13.38 -3.26 23.82
CA ILE A 316 -12.03 -2.79 23.50
C ILE A 316 -11.95 -1.25 23.58
N ASP A 317 -12.92 -0.55 23.00
CA ASP A 317 -13.04 0.91 23.02
C ASP A 317 -13.18 1.40 24.47
N SER A 318 -14.04 0.78 25.27
CA SER A 318 -14.24 1.14 26.69
C SER A 318 -12.96 1.01 27.51
N LEU A 319 -12.26 -0.12 27.40
CA LEU A 319 -11.00 -0.34 28.11
C LEU A 319 -9.91 0.63 27.61
N THR A 320 -9.83 0.84 26.30
CA THR A 320 -8.84 1.75 25.70
C THR A 320 -9.05 3.19 26.15
N ASP A 321 -10.30 3.68 26.16
CA ASP A 321 -10.65 5.02 26.63
C ASP A 321 -10.32 5.19 28.13
N GLU A 322 -10.60 4.19 28.97
CA GLU A 322 -10.24 4.21 30.40
C GLU A 322 -8.72 4.29 30.60
N PHE A 323 -7.95 3.46 29.87
CA PHE A 323 -6.49 3.47 29.97
C PHE A 323 -5.87 4.73 29.37
N MET A 324 -6.44 5.32 28.31
CA MET A 324 -5.96 6.61 27.80
C MET A 324 -6.17 7.72 28.84
N GLN A 325 -7.34 7.79 29.47
CA GLN A 325 -7.59 8.76 30.55
C GLN A 325 -6.56 8.63 31.69
N LYS A 326 -6.18 7.40 32.03
CA LYS A 326 -5.23 7.13 33.12
C LYS A 326 -3.76 7.33 32.75
N TYR A 327 -3.34 6.89 31.57
CA TYR A 327 -1.92 6.81 31.19
C TYR A 327 -1.47 7.86 30.17
N ASN A 328 -2.38 8.58 29.53
CA ASN A 328 -2.06 9.66 28.59
C ASN A 328 -2.16 11.05 29.24
N SER A 329 -1.55 11.21 30.41
CA SER A 329 -1.55 12.50 31.12
C SER A 329 -0.95 13.64 30.27
N LEU A 330 -1.39 14.87 30.54
CA LEU A 330 -0.93 16.06 29.83
C LEU A 330 0.57 16.34 30.09
N ASP A 331 1.04 16.06 31.30
CA ASP A 331 2.39 16.39 31.75
C ASP A 331 3.38 15.22 31.65
N GLY A 332 2.92 14.02 31.27
CA GLY A 332 3.75 12.83 31.16
C GLY A 332 3.82 12.23 29.75
N PRO A 333 4.66 11.20 29.56
CA PRO A 333 4.77 10.48 28.29
C PRO A 333 3.51 9.65 28.02
N ALA A 334 2.67 10.10 27.09
CA ALA A 334 1.48 9.35 26.71
C ALA A 334 1.84 7.94 26.23
N THR A 335 1.13 6.94 26.75
CA THR A 335 1.50 5.52 26.65
C THR A 335 0.54 4.75 25.74
N CYS A 336 -0.77 4.99 25.83
CA CYS A 336 -1.77 4.21 25.11
C CYS A 336 -2.09 4.87 23.77
N ILE A 337 -2.11 4.07 22.70
CA ILE A 337 -2.54 4.47 21.36
C ILE A 337 -3.75 3.59 20.99
N ALA A 338 -4.89 4.21 20.75
CA ALA A 338 -6.09 3.53 20.25
C ALA A 338 -5.96 3.21 18.75
N SER A 339 -6.67 2.22 18.23
CA SER A 339 -6.74 1.99 16.77
C SER A 339 -8.11 2.37 16.24
N PHE A 340 -8.17 3.29 15.28
CA PHE A 340 -9.42 3.73 14.67
C PHE A 340 -9.56 3.19 13.25
N GLN A 341 -10.72 2.59 12.95
CA GLN A 341 -10.94 1.89 11.69
C GLN A 341 -11.87 2.70 10.78
N ALA A 342 -11.30 3.36 9.77
CA ALA A 342 -12.00 4.27 8.86
C ALA A 342 -12.99 3.57 7.90
N TYR A 343 -12.89 2.25 7.74
CA TYR A 343 -13.89 1.46 7.01
C TYR A 343 -15.24 1.38 7.73
N LEU A 344 -15.30 1.63 9.05
CA LEU A 344 -16.56 1.67 9.77
C LEU A 344 -17.24 3.01 9.53
N ARG A 345 -18.54 2.97 9.24
CA ARG A 345 -19.35 4.17 9.00
C ARG A 345 -19.43 5.10 10.21
N ARG A 346 -19.21 4.58 11.43
CA ARG A 346 -19.12 5.41 12.65
C ARG A 346 -17.88 6.30 12.72
N TYR A 347 -16.86 6.03 11.90
CA TYR A 347 -15.52 6.61 12.08
C TYR A 347 -15.49 8.15 12.16
N PRO A 348 -16.17 8.92 11.28
CA PRO A 348 -16.15 10.37 11.37
C PRO A 348 -16.70 10.89 12.71
N GLN A 349 -17.86 10.39 13.14
CA GLN A 349 -18.49 10.74 14.41
C GLN A 349 -17.64 10.28 15.61
N PHE A 350 -16.99 9.13 15.47
CA PHE A 350 -16.09 8.59 16.50
C PHE A 350 -14.84 9.46 16.66
N LEU A 351 -14.19 9.88 15.57
CA LEU A 351 -13.04 10.78 15.64
C LEU A 351 -13.40 12.10 16.33
N ASP A 352 -14.50 12.73 15.91
CA ASP A 352 -14.97 13.98 16.49
C ASP A 352 -15.25 13.84 17.99
N GLN A 353 -15.97 12.79 18.39
CA GLN A 353 -16.29 12.53 19.79
C GLN A 353 -15.04 12.26 20.63
N GLN A 354 -14.06 11.52 20.12
CA GLN A 354 -12.84 11.21 20.86
C GLN A 354 -11.96 12.45 21.08
N ILE A 355 -11.91 13.35 20.10
CA ILE A 355 -11.23 14.65 20.25
C ILE A 355 -11.89 15.46 21.37
N GLU A 356 -13.21 15.66 21.30
CA GLU A 356 -13.97 16.41 22.31
C GLU A 356 -13.82 15.81 23.71
N ARG A 357 -13.90 14.47 23.79
CA ARG A 357 -13.81 13.74 25.05
C ARG A 357 -12.42 13.86 25.67
N ALA A 358 -11.35 13.79 24.89
CA ALA A 358 -9.98 13.99 25.37
C ALA A 358 -9.77 15.41 25.92
N ASP A 359 -10.29 16.43 25.23
CA ASP A 359 -10.21 17.81 25.67
C ASP A 359 -11.01 18.03 26.97
N LYS A 360 -12.24 17.53 27.04
CA LYS A 360 -13.12 17.65 28.22
C LYS A 360 -12.54 16.94 29.45
N LYS A 361 -11.92 15.77 29.25
CA LYS A 361 -11.40 14.94 30.33
C LYS A 361 -9.93 15.18 30.65
N GLY A 362 -9.24 16.00 29.86
CA GLY A 362 -7.88 16.45 30.14
C GLY A 362 -6.80 15.37 29.95
N TYR A 363 -6.86 14.60 28.86
CA TYR A 363 -5.81 13.65 28.49
C TYR A 363 -5.35 13.85 27.02
N LYS A 364 -4.18 13.31 26.65
CA LYS A 364 -3.69 13.34 25.27
C LYS A 364 -4.35 12.21 24.45
N LEU A 365 -5.00 12.56 23.34
CA LEU A 365 -5.57 11.59 22.42
C LEU A 365 -4.49 11.05 21.48
N LEU A 366 -4.20 9.76 21.60
CA LEU A 366 -3.23 9.07 20.75
C LEU A 366 -3.97 7.99 19.97
N PHE A 367 -3.91 8.03 18.64
CA PHE A 367 -4.54 7.00 17.82
C PHE A 367 -3.78 6.64 16.55
N LYS A 368 -3.89 5.37 16.17
CA LYS A 368 -3.49 4.83 14.88
C LYS A 368 -4.72 4.70 14.01
N GLN A 369 -4.75 5.45 12.92
CA GLN A 369 -5.79 5.37 11.91
C GLN A 369 -5.44 4.31 10.86
N VAL A 370 -6.34 3.35 10.67
CA VAL A 370 -6.29 2.34 9.62
C VAL A 370 -7.57 2.41 8.77
N ARG A 371 -7.58 1.80 7.58
CA ARG A 371 -8.86 1.49 6.92
C ARG A 371 -9.61 0.43 7.72
N GLY A 372 -9.10 -0.79 7.73
CA GLY A 372 -9.64 -1.92 8.47
C GLY A 372 -9.18 -3.25 7.85
N ALA A 373 -9.14 -4.31 8.65
CA ALA A 373 -8.70 -5.65 8.20
C ALA A 373 -9.87 -6.64 8.02
N TYR A 374 -11.06 -6.31 8.53
CA TYR A 374 -12.17 -7.27 8.67
C TYR A 374 -13.36 -6.99 7.76
N MET A 375 -13.23 -6.10 6.75
CA MET A 375 -14.34 -5.66 5.87
C MET A 375 -15.21 -6.79 5.34
N VAL A 376 -14.57 -7.87 4.86
CA VAL A 376 -15.27 -9.02 4.28
C VAL A 376 -16.03 -9.81 5.35
N THR A 377 -15.42 -10.04 6.51
CA THR A 377 -16.05 -10.81 7.60
C THR A 377 -17.18 -10.02 8.26
N GLU A 378 -17.04 -8.70 8.41
CA GLU A 378 -18.08 -7.80 8.87
C GLU A 378 -19.33 -7.84 7.96
N ALA A 379 -19.14 -7.66 6.65
CA ALA A 379 -20.23 -7.69 5.68
C ALA A 379 -20.91 -9.07 5.60
N ALA A 380 -20.11 -10.14 5.61
CA ALA A 380 -20.63 -11.51 5.61
C ALA A 380 -21.45 -11.82 6.87
N ARG A 381 -20.96 -11.39 8.04
CA ARG A 381 -21.69 -11.56 9.31
C ARG A 381 -22.99 -10.77 9.32
N TRP A 382 -22.97 -9.50 8.89
CA TRP A 382 -24.17 -8.66 8.85
C TRP A 382 -25.29 -9.30 8.02
N LYS A 383 -24.93 -9.84 6.84
CA LYS A 383 -25.86 -10.58 5.97
C LYS A 383 -26.35 -11.88 6.62
N LYS A 384 -25.45 -12.65 7.24
CA LYS A 384 -25.79 -13.93 7.89
C LYS A 384 -26.78 -13.75 9.05
N GLU A 385 -26.63 -12.68 9.83
CA GLU A 385 -27.51 -12.36 10.95
C GLU A 385 -28.85 -11.75 10.51
N GLY A 386 -29.04 -11.46 9.22
CA GLY A 386 -30.28 -10.89 8.71
C GLY A 386 -30.58 -9.47 9.22
N ARG A 387 -29.55 -8.72 9.64
CA ARG A 387 -29.71 -7.35 10.15
C ARG A 387 -30.09 -6.39 9.03
N GLU A 388 -31.03 -5.50 9.29
CA GLU A 388 -31.50 -4.48 8.34
C GLU A 388 -30.51 -3.30 8.19
N GLY A 389 -30.60 -2.57 7.08
CA GLY A 389 -29.78 -1.38 6.80
C GLY A 389 -28.42 -1.68 6.14
N LEU A 390 -27.64 -0.61 5.91
CA LEU A 390 -26.37 -0.65 5.16
C LEU A 390 -25.21 -1.37 5.89
N GLY A 391 -25.41 -1.79 7.13
CA GLY A 391 -24.36 -2.39 7.96
C GLY A 391 -23.31 -1.40 8.47
N PRO A 392 -22.27 -1.93 9.15
CA PRO A 392 -21.29 -1.12 9.86
C PRO A 392 -20.17 -0.61 8.95
N VAL A 393 -19.96 -1.23 7.78
CA VAL A 393 -18.87 -0.91 6.86
C VAL A 393 -19.37 -0.04 5.71
N TRP A 394 -18.51 0.83 5.18
CA TRP A 394 -18.81 1.59 3.98
C TRP A 394 -19.09 0.68 2.77
N PRO A 395 -20.04 1.02 1.89
CA PRO A 395 -20.41 0.16 0.76
C PRO A 395 -19.29 -0.06 -0.25
N THR A 396 -18.41 0.94 -0.43
CA THR A 396 -17.33 0.89 -1.43
C THR A 396 -15.96 1.20 -0.82
N LYS A 397 -14.90 0.78 -1.54
CA LYS A 397 -13.52 1.20 -1.24
C LYS A 397 -13.38 2.72 -1.29
N ALA A 398 -13.99 3.38 -2.28
CA ALA A 398 -13.90 4.83 -2.44
C ALA A 398 -14.48 5.58 -1.23
N ASP A 399 -15.60 5.09 -0.68
CA ASP A 399 -16.18 5.63 0.56
C ASP A 399 -15.25 5.43 1.76
N THR A 400 -14.63 4.25 1.87
CA THR A 400 -13.61 3.99 2.91
C THR A 400 -12.39 4.90 2.75
N ASP A 401 -11.94 5.15 1.52
CA ASP A 401 -10.83 6.06 1.23
C ASP A 401 -11.19 7.51 1.59
N ALA A 402 -12.41 7.94 1.27
CA ALA A 402 -12.91 9.27 1.64
C ALA A 402 -12.99 9.44 3.17
N SER A 403 -13.52 8.44 3.87
CA SER A 403 -13.55 8.38 5.34
C SER A 403 -12.14 8.44 5.94
N TYR A 404 -11.18 7.66 5.42
CA TYR A 404 -9.79 7.70 5.86
C TYR A 404 -9.14 9.07 5.60
N ASN A 405 -9.30 9.63 4.40
CA ASN A 405 -8.71 10.90 4.03
C ASN A 405 -9.31 12.07 4.83
N ASN A 406 -10.61 12.03 5.13
CA ASN A 406 -11.26 12.96 6.06
C ASN A 406 -10.61 12.93 7.45
N GLY A 407 -10.28 11.74 7.95
CA GLY A 407 -9.53 11.56 9.19
C GLY A 407 -8.16 12.25 9.19
N ILE A 408 -7.41 12.16 8.09
CA ILE A 408 -6.12 12.86 7.94
C ILE A 408 -6.32 14.37 8.03
N GLU A 409 -7.24 14.92 7.24
CA GLU A 409 -7.49 16.36 7.16
C GLU A 409 -7.98 16.92 8.50
N LYS A 410 -8.99 16.28 9.09
CA LYS A 410 -9.53 16.68 10.40
C LYS A 410 -8.42 16.73 11.45
N THR A 411 -7.64 15.66 11.55
CA THR A 411 -6.56 15.55 12.54
C THR A 411 -5.50 16.63 12.36
N LEU A 412 -5.02 16.83 11.13
CA LEU A 412 -3.98 17.83 10.86
C LEU A 412 -4.48 19.25 11.13
N SER A 413 -5.73 19.57 10.76
CA SER A 413 -6.32 20.85 11.14
C SER A 413 -6.38 21.05 12.65
N THR A 414 -6.83 20.04 13.41
CA THR A 414 -6.95 20.14 14.87
C THR A 414 -5.58 20.25 15.56
N VAL A 415 -4.58 19.51 15.08
CA VAL A 415 -3.19 19.62 15.57
C VAL A 415 -2.67 21.04 15.38
N THR A 416 -2.86 21.61 14.18
CA THR A 416 -2.47 22.99 13.90
C THR A 416 -3.19 23.99 14.80
N ASP A 417 -4.51 23.86 14.94
CA ASP A 417 -5.30 24.75 15.79
C ASP A 417 -4.83 24.71 17.25
N GLN A 418 -4.58 23.50 17.80
CA GLN A 418 -4.08 23.34 19.18
C GLN A 418 -2.68 23.93 19.37
N ILE A 419 -1.77 23.73 18.41
CA ILE A 419 -0.43 24.32 18.45
C ILE A 419 -0.51 25.84 18.39
N GLN A 420 -1.35 26.41 17.52
CA GLN A 420 -1.52 27.87 17.43
C GLN A 420 -2.08 28.47 18.73
N GLN A 421 -3.02 27.78 19.38
CA GLN A 421 -3.69 28.27 20.59
C GLN A 421 -2.83 28.09 21.86
N THR A 422 -2.10 26.98 21.97
CA THR A 422 -1.47 26.56 23.24
C THR A 422 0.02 26.27 23.14
N GLY A 423 0.62 26.37 21.95
CA GLY A 423 2.03 26.04 21.67
C GLY A 423 2.32 24.54 21.60
N ARG A 424 1.33 23.68 21.82
CA ARG A 424 1.49 22.22 21.83
C ARG A 424 0.24 21.52 21.35
N SER A 425 0.41 20.36 20.71
CA SER A 425 -0.72 19.49 20.39
C SER A 425 -1.01 18.52 21.54
N ARG A 426 -2.30 18.26 21.78
CA ARG A 426 -2.79 17.20 22.67
C ARG A 426 -3.17 15.95 21.89
N ILE A 427 -3.08 15.99 20.57
CA ILE A 427 -3.41 14.89 19.68
C ILE A 427 -2.11 14.36 19.05
N SER A 428 -2.00 13.03 18.99
CA SER A 428 -0.98 12.37 18.18
C SER A 428 -1.62 11.26 17.36
N ALA A 429 -1.34 11.27 16.07
CA ALA A 429 -1.95 10.37 15.10
C ALA A 429 -0.91 9.64 14.26
N VAL A 430 -1.21 8.38 14.01
CA VAL A 430 -0.44 7.51 13.13
C VAL A 430 -1.29 7.14 11.92
N PHE A 431 -0.94 7.65 10.75
CA PHE A 431 -1.61 7.34 9.49
C PHE A 431 -1.05 6.04 8.91
N ALA A 432 -1.65 4.91 9.28
CA ALA A 432 -1.22 3.59 8.82
C ALA A 432 -1.86 3.24 7.46
N THR A 433 -1.07 3.28 6.38
CA THR A 433 -1.56 3.04 5.02
C THR A 433 -0.43 2.66 4.05
N HIS A 434 -0.78 1.79 3.09
CA HIS A 434 0.04 1.46 1.92
C HIS A 434 -0.44 2.14 0.63
N ASN A 435 -1.46 2.99 0.73
CA ASN A 435 -2.03 3.74 -0.38
C ASN A 435 -1.24 5.05 -0.58
N SER A 436 -0.58 5.18 -1.74
CA SER A 436 0.23 6.35 -2.09
C SER A 436 -0.59 7.63 -2.21
N ILE A 437 -1.82 7.57 -2.70
CA ILE A 437 -2.72 8.74 -2.82
C ILE A 437 -3.00 9.34 -1.44
N SER A 438 -3.31 8.52 -0.45
CA SER A 438 -3.53 8.98 0.93
C SER A 438 -2.25 9.53 1.56
N VAL A 439 -1.09 8.95 1.27
CA VAL A 439 0.21 9.49 1.74
C VAL A 439 0.51 10.84 1.12
N ASP A 440 0.33 10.97 -0.19
CA ASP A 440 0.56 12.22 -0.92
C ASP A 440 -0.38 13.31 -0.46
N LEU A 441 -1.65 12.96 -0.19
CA LEU A 441 -2.59 13.86 0.46
C LEU A 441 -2.08 14.28 1.84
N GLY A 442 -1.64 13.35 2.68
CA GLY A 442 -1.08 13.66 3.99
C GLY A 442 0.11 14.63 3.92
N ILE A 443 1.06 14.39 3.02
CA ILE A 443 2.21 15.28 2.79
C ILE A 443 1.76 16.68 2.35
N LYS A 444 0.82 16.76 1.39
CA LYS A 444 0.25 18.04 0.95
C LYS A 444 -0.45 18.79 2.08
N LEU A 445 -1.20 18.07 2.92
CA LEU A 445 -1.92 18.67 4.04
C LEU A 445 -0.99 19.14 5.16
N LEU A 446 0.14 18.45 5.40
CA LEU A 446 1.18 18.92 6.32
C LEU A 446 1.71 20.30 5.94
N GLU A 447 1.96 20.54 4.65
CA GLU A 447 2.38 21.84 4.13
C GLU A 447 1.21 22.86 4.17
N LYS A 448 0.02 22.48 3.71
CA LYS A 448 -1.20 23.33 3.70
C LYS A 448 -1.52 23.90 5.08
N TYR A 449 -1.47 23.07 6.12
CA TYR A 449 -1.78 23.47 7.49
C TYR A 449 -0.57 24.01 8.26
N GLY A 450 0.58 24.19 7.60
CA GLY A 450 1.79 24.76 8.21
C GLY A 450 2.46 23.90 9.28
N VAL A 451 2.07 22.62 9.38
CA VAL A 451 2.69 21.62 10.27
C VAL A 451 4.11 21.31 9.80
N ALA A 452 4.33 21.33 8.49
CA ALA A 452 5.64 21.25 7.87
C ALA A 452 5.87 22.43 6.92
N LYS A 453 7.11 22.91 6.82
CA LYS A 453 7.49 24.06 5.98
C LYS A 453 8.74 23.74 5.16
N ARG A 454 8.85 24.33 3.97
CA ARG A 454 10.09 24.32 3.19
C ARG A 454 11.07 25.32 3.78
N MET A 455 12.29 24.87 4.07
CA MET A 455 13.36 25.73 4.58
C MET A 455 14.28 26.15 3.43
N PRO A 456 14.84 27.38 3.44
CA PRO A 456 15.81 27.79 2.43
C PRO A 456 17.01 26.84 2.37
N GLY A 457 17.34 26.34 1.18
CA GLY A 457 18.45 25.40 0.99
C GLY A 457 18.12 23.93 1.30
N GLU A 458 16.86 23.62 1.63
CA GLU A 458 16.41 22.26 1.91
C GLU A 458 15.30 21.84 0.93
N ASP A 459 15.49 20.72 0.24
CA ASP A 459 14.53 20.21 -0.73
C ASP A 459 13.32 19.52 -0.05
N ARG A 460 13.48 19.11 1.21
CA ARG A 460 12.47 18.41 2.02
C ARG A 460 11.60 19.37 2.84
N LEU A 461 10.38 18.94 3.13
CA LEU A 461 9.53 19.58 4.13
C LEU A 461 10.05 19.27 5.54
N VAL A 462 10.19 20.30 6.37
CA VAL A 462 10.62 20.14 7.77
C VAL A 462 9.40 20.28 8.67
N ILE A 463 9.07 19.21 9.39
CA ILE A 463 8.03 19.21 10.43
C ILE A 463 8.49 20.08 11.60
N SER A 464 7.59 20.91 12.12
CA SER A 464 7.88 21.74 13.29
C SER A 464 8.15 20.90 14.54
N SER A 465 9.00 21.39 15.45
CA SER A 465 9.34 20.68 16.68
C SER A 465 8.11 20.36 17.53
N GLU A 466 7.12 21.26 17.54
CA GLU A 466 5.86 21.14 18.30
C GLU A 466 4.95 20.04 17.75
N ALA A 467 5.09 19.70 16.48
CA ALA A 467 4.28 18.70 15.79
C ALA A 467 4.99 17.35 15.58
N ALA A 468 6.31 17.29 15.75
CA ALA A 468 7.11 16.10 15.45
C ALA A 468 6.63 14.86 16.22
N GLY A 469 6.27 14.99 17.51
CA GLY A 469 5.68 13.90 18.32
C GLY A 469 4.21 13.59 18.03
N SER A 470 3.53 14.43 17.25
CA SER A 470 2.10 14.35 16.99
C SER A 470 1.75 13.63 15.69
N ILE A 471 2.67 13.49 14.75
CA ILE A 471 2.38 12.88 13.46
C ILE A 471 3.37 11.74 13.17
N ALA A 472 2.83 10.63 12.68
CA ALA A 472 3.61 9.57 12.06
C ALA A 472 2.84 8.94 10.89
N PHE A 473 3.58 8.38 9.94
CA PHE A 473 3.04 7.43 8.97
C PHE A 473 3.42 6.02 9.38
N ALA A 474 2.63 5.03 9.02
CA ALA A 474 2.98 3.64 9.28
C ALA A 474 2.69 2.70 8.10
N GLN A 475 3.57 1.72 7.92
CA GLN A 475 3.41 0.63 6.97
C GLN A 475 3.75 -0.70 7.64
N LEU A 476 3.15 -1.79 7.17
CA LEU A 476 3.63 -3.14 7.54
C LEU A 476 5.09 -3.31 7.11
N TYR A 477 5.88 -3.97 7.95
CA TYR A 477 7.24 -4.37 7.65
C TYR A 477 7.26 -5.35 6.47
N GLY A 478 8.25 -5.21 5.58
CA GLY A 478 8.35 -5.99 4.35
C GLY A 478 7.40 -5.57 3.24
N MET A 479 6.63 -4.50 3.43
CA MET A 479 5.67 -3.98 2.44
C MET A 479 5.90 -2.50 2.16
N LYS A 480 5.85 -2.15 0.86
CA LYS A 480 5.88 -0.79 0.33
C LYS A 480 7.05 0.06 0.83
N ASP A 481 8.26 -0.44 0.70
CA ASP A 481 9.47 0.32 1.07
C ASP A 481 9.69 1.53 0.14
N ASP A 482 9.23 1.46 -1.12
CA ASP A 482 9.12 2.61 -2.04
C ASP A 482 8.36 3.77 -1.39
N LEU A 483 7.23 3.48 -0.76
CA LEU A 483 6.40 4.50 -0.11
C LEU A 483 7.05 5.03 1.17
N THR A 484 7.73 4.16 1.92
CA THR A 484 8.54 4.58 3.08
C THR A 484 9.62 5.56 2.66
N ASN A 485 10.40 5.22 1.63
CA ASN A 485 11.48 6.03 1.08
C ASN A 485 10.95 7.36 0.52
N LYS A 486 9.78 7.35 -0.13
CA LYS A 486 9.11 8.57 -0.59
C LYS A 486 8.83 9.52 0.57
N ILE A 487 8.33 9.01 1.70
CA ILE A 487 8.00 9.86 2.86
C ILE A 487 9.28 10.41 3.49
N THR A 488 10.26 9.57 3.81
CA THR A 488 11.53 10.01 4.44
C THR A 488 12.35 10.92 3.52
N GLY A 489 12.22 10.72 2.21
CA GLY A 489 12.81 11.57 1.18
C GLY A 489 12.07 12.89 0.97
N SER A 490 10.79 13.00 1.32
CA SER A 490 9.98 14.21 1.08
C SER A 490 9.79 15.07 2.33
N VAL A 491 9.77 14.44 3.50
CA VAL A 491 9.49 15.07 4.79
C VAL A 491 10.49 14.58 5.81
N MET A 492 11.00 15.51 6.62
CA MET A 492 11.91 15.22 7.71
C MET A 492 11.48 15.91 9.00
N THR A 493 12.18 15.60 10.07
CA THR A 493 12.06 16.26 11.37
C THR A 493 13.44 16.72 11.84
N ALA A 494 13.49 17.74 12.69
CA ALA A 494 14.73 18.13 13.35
C ALA A 494 15.37 16.93 14.09
N GLY A 495 16.69 16.77 13.96
CA GLY A 495 17.44 15.72 14.63
C GLY A 495 17.18 14.29 14.15
N GLY A 496 16.50 14.09 13.01
CA GLY A 496 16.26 12.76 12.43
C GLY A 496 15.24 11.91 13.18
N PHE A 497 14.34 12.54 13.94
CA PHE A 497 13.27 11.84 14.66
C PHE A 497 12.37 11.05 13.66
N PRO A 498 12.24 9.72 13.74
CA PRO A 498 11.59 8.92 12.69
C PRO A 498 10.12 9.21 12.29
N LEU A 499 9.83 9.90 11.20
CA LEU A 499 8.43 10.18 10.82
C LEU A 499 7.62 8.94 10.40
N VAL A 500 8.31 7.88 9.96
CA VAL A 500 7.69 6.63 9.50
C VAL A 500 7.93 5.50 10.49
N VAL A 501 6.92 4.66 10.71
CA VAL A 501 6.98 3.49 11.57
C VAL A 501 6.69 2.22 10.78
N LYS A 502 7.57 1.23 10.84
CA LYS A 502 7.28 -0.11 10.30
C LYS A 502 6.64 -0.98 11.38
N SER A 503 5.44 -1.48 11.10
CA SER A 503 4.78 -2.47 11.94
C SER A 503 5.37 -3.84 11.66
N MET A 504 6.24 -4.26 12.58
CA MET A 504 7.01 -5.49 12.50
C MET A 504 6.39 -6.52 13.43
N SER A 505 6.30 -7.76 12.97
CA SER A 505 5.82 -8.84 13.83
C SER A 505 6.88 -9.90 14.03
N TYR A 506 6.80 -10.62 15.14
CA TYR A 506 7.77 -11.67 15.47
C TYR A 506 7.09 -12.80 16.23
N GLY A 507 7.72 -13.97 16.24
CA GLY A 507 7.20 -15.17 16.90
C GLY A 507 7.67 -16.44 16.22
N ASP A 508 7.29 -17.60 16.77
CA ASP A 508 7.63 -18.89 16.18
C ASP A 508 7.05 -19.02 14.77
N LEU A 509 7.76 -19.71 13.89
CA LEU A 509 7.35 -19.90 12.51
C LEU A 509 5.98 -20.58 12.41
N LYS A 510 5.74 -21.65 13.19
CA LYS A 510 4.50 -22.42 13.11
C LYS A 510 3.29 -21.60 13.54
N GLU A 511 3.48 -20.76 14.55
CA GLU A 511 2.45 -19.86 15.09
C GLU A 511 2.19 -18.67 14.15
N SER A 512 3.23 -18.20 13.46
CA SER A 512 3.17 -17.03 12.57
C SER A 512 2.62 -17.36 11.17
N LEU A 513 2.71 -18.61 10.71
CA LEU A 513 2.27 -19.02 9.37
C LEU A 513 0.76 -18.80 9.13
N PRO A 514 -0.16 -19.23 10.02
CA PRO A 514 -1.59 -18.94 9.88
C PRO A 514 -1.91 -17.43 9.88
N PHE A 515 -1.16 -16.64 10.65
CA PHE A 515 -1.28 -15.18 10.64
C PHE A 515 -0.88 -14.61 9.28
N LEU A 516 0.27 -15.03 8.74
CA LEU A 516 0.76 -14.57 7.45
C LEU A 516 -0.20 -14.94 6.32
N ALA A 517 -0.74 -16.16 6.32
CA ALA A 517 -1.72 -16.61 5.34
C ALA A 517 -3.03 -15.80 5.38
N ARG A 518 -3.54 -15.53 6.59
CA ARG A 518 -4.71 -14.65 6.78
C ARG A 518 -4.43 -13.22 6.30
N ARG A 519 -3.27 -12.66 6.65
CA ARG A 519 -2.87 -11.31 6.19
C ARG A 519 -2.64 -11.25 4.68
N ALA A 520 -2.16 -12.31 4.05
CA ALA A 520 -2.05 -12.38 2.60
C ALA A 520 -3.43 -12.40 1.92
N THR A 521 -4.39 -13.12 2.52
CA THR A 521 -5.77 -13.21 2.02
C THR A 521 -6.54 -11.90 2.20
N GLU A 522 -6.43 -11.26 3.35
CA GLU A 522 -7.14 -10.01 3.67
C GLU A 522 -6.55 -8.80 2.96
N ASN A 523 -5.21 -8.73 2.85
CA ASN A 523 -4.53 -7.67 2.11
C ASN A 523 -4.37 -8.00 0.63
N LYS A 524 -5.14 -8.95 0.10
CA LYS A 524 -5.11 -9.36 -1.30
C LYS A 524 -5.20 -8.15 -2.24
N ALA A 525 -6.05 -7.16 -1.98
CA ALA A 525 -6.10 -5.94 -2.80
C ALA A 525 -4.83 -5.07 -2.74
N VAL A 526 -4.11 -5.08 -1.61
CA VAL A 526 -2.81 -4.40 -1.46
C VAL A 526 -1.70 -5.19 -2.15
N LEU A 527 -1.79 -6.52 -2.12
CA LEU A 527 -0.85 -7.47 -2.72
C LEU A 527 -1.06 -7.67 -4.23
N GLU A 528 -2.27 -7.49 -4.74
CA GLU A 528 -2.63 -7.54 -6.17
C GLU A 528 -2.56 -6.16 -6.84
N GLY A 529 -2.59 -5.08 -6.05
CA GLY A 529 -2.58 -3.69 -6.53
C GLY A 529 -1.17 -3.10 -6.70
N ARG A 530 -1.07 -1.76 -6.75
CA ARG A 530 0.15 -0.94 -7.01
C ARG A 530 1.37 -1.21 -6.09
N GLY A 531 1.33 -2.21 -5.20
CA GLY A 531 2.39 -2.64 -4.28
C GLY A 531 2.71 -4.13 -4.26
N GLY A 532 2.20 -4.89 -5.22
CA GLY A 532 2.33 -6.33 -5.32
C GLY A 532 3.60 -6.86 -5.99
N ALA A 533 3.52 -8.11 -6.46
CA ALA A 533 4.61 -8.78 -7.19
C ALA A 533 5.04 -8.04 -8.47
N ALA A 534 4.11 -7.35 -9.13
CA ALA A 534 4.39 -6.53 -10.31
C ALA A 534 5.24 -5.30 -9.97
N ALA A 535 4.96 -4.63 -8.84
CA ALA A 535 5.75 -3.49 -8.38
C ALA A 535 7.16 -3.93 -7.95
N GLU A 536 7.30 -5.05 -7.24
CA GLU A 536 8.62 -5.62 -6.90
C GLU A 536 9.40 -6.09 -8.14
N ARG A 537 8.72 -6.59 -9.17
CA ARG A 537 9.34 -6.89 -10.47
C ARG A 537 9.84 -5.63 -11.15
N SER A 538 9.08 -4.54 -11.13
CA SER A 538 9.53 -3.23 -11.63
C SER A 538 10.72 -2.71 -10.82
N ARG A 539 10.77 -2.90 -9.49
CA ARG A 539 11.92 -2.57 -8.64
C ARG A 539 13.16 -3.39 -8.99
N LEU A 540 13.01 -4.69 -9.21
CA LEU A 540 14.05 -5.57 -9.75
C LEU A 540 14.50 -5.17 -11.15
N GLY A 541 13.61 -4.60 -11.98
CA GLY A 541 13.99 -4.02 -13.27
C GLY A 541 14.80 -2.73 -13.09
N ARG A 542 14.35 -1.82 -12.21
CA ARG A 542 14.96 -0.50 -11.95
C ARG A 542 16.38 -0.58 -11.38
N SER A 543 16.74 -1.62 -10.64
CA SER A 543 18.13 -1.83 -10.19
C SER A 543 19.09 -2.25 -11.32
N TRP A 544 18.59 -2.53 -12.53
CA TRP A 544 19.36 -2.98 -13.69
C TRP A 544 19.20 -2.09 -14.95
N LEU A 545 18.58 -0.90 -14.84
CA LEU A 545 18.35 -0.01 -15.99
C LEU A 545 19.45 1.08 -16.11
N PRO A 546 20.07 1.27 -17.30
CA PRO A 546 20.62 2.56 -17.70
C PRO A 546 19.45 3.54 -17.81
N VAL A 547 19.48 4.57 -16.98
CA VAL A 547 18.44 5.59 -16.93
C VAL A 547 18.48 6.40 -18.25
N HIS A 548 17.36 6.45 -18.96
CA HIS A 548 17.20 7.19 -20.22
C HIS A 548 16.39 8.48 -20.02
N SER A 549 16.58 9.49 -20.88
CA SER A 549 15.72 10.67 -20.92
C SER A 549 14.89 10.70 -22.21
N THR A 550 13.58 10.91 -22.08
CA THR A 550 12.64 10.86 -23.20
C THR A 550 12.28 12.27 -23.67
N LEU A 551 12.24 12.49 -24.99
CA LEU A 551 11.80 13.75 -25.62
C LEU A 551 10.33 13.72 -26.01
N ARG A 552 9.81 14.93 -26.19
CA ARG A 552 8.45 15.23 -26.64
C ARG A 552 8.01 14.40 -27.85
N TYR A 553 6.80 13.89 -27.72
CA TYR A 553 6.03 13.11 -28.69
C TYR A 553 5.62 13.93 -29.93
N ARG A 554 5.59 13.31 -31.12
CA ARG A 554 4.88 13.84 -32.30
C ARG A 554 4.06 12.73 -32.94
N SER A 555 2.73 12.89 -32.97
CA SER A 555 1.84 12.09 -33.81
C SER A 555 1.30 12.90 -34.97
N SER A 556 1.19 12.26 -36.12
CA SER A 556 0.50 12.79 -37.26
C SER A 556 -1.01 12.59 -37.11
N THR A 557 -1.79 13.65 -37.32
CA THR A 557 -3.25 13.60 -37.26
C THR A 557 -3.89 12.90 -38.47
N LYS A 558 -3.12 12.66 -39.54
CA LYS A 558 -3.62 12.06 -40.79
C LYS A 558 -3.57 10.53 -40.80
N ASP A 559 -2.45 9.97 -40.36
CA ASP A 559 -2.14 8.53 -40.44
C ASP A 559 -1.89 7.90 -39.06
N LYS A 560 -2.04 8.71 -37.99
CA LYS A 560 -1.82 8.32 -36.58
C LYS A 560 -0.42 7.81 -36.26
N ASN A 561 0.52 7.89 -37.21
CA ASN A 561 1.90 7.50 -37.02
C ASN A 561 2.57 8.40 -35.98
N THR A 562 3.45 7.80 -35.18
CA THR A 562 4.07 8.43 -34.03
C THR A 562 5.59 8.33 -34.11
N GLN A 563 6.28 9.38 -33.68
CA GLN A 563 7.72 9.33 -33.45
C GLN A 563 8.07 9.61 -32.00
N LEU A 564 8.93 8.76 -31.45
CA LEU A 564 9.50 8.85 -30.11
C LEU A 564 11.01 9.07 -30.18
N ASN A 565 11.53 9.96 -29.33
CA ASN A 565 12.96 10.23 -29.24
C ASN A 565 13.44 9.93 -27.81
N VAL A 566 14.41 9.03 -27.66
CA VAL A 566 14.94 8.58 -26.36
C VAL A 566 16.45 8.79 -26.34
N PHE A 567 16.99 9.40 -25.29
CA PHE A 567 18.43 9.56 -25.09
C PHE A 567 18.94 8.54 -24.08
N VAL A 568 19.97 7.82 -24.45
CA VAL A 568 20.66 6.85 -23.59
C VAL A 568 22.15 7.13 -23.68
N SER A 569 22.79 7.46 -22.56
CA SER A 569 24.17 7.94 -22.54
C SER A 569 24.33 9.15 -23.48
N SER A 570 25.25 9.11 -24.43
CA SER A 570 25.48 10.16 -25.43
C SER A 570 24.75 9.94 -26.78
N LYS A 571 23.87 8.94 -26.86
CA LYS A 571 23.21 8.52 -28.11
C LYS A 571 21.72 8.85 -28.09
N ARG A 572 21.17 9.17 -29.26
CA ARG A 572 19.74 9.40 -29.49
C ARG A 572 19.13 8.22 -30.23
N PHE A 573 18.04 7.69 -29.72
CA PHE A 573 17.20 6.70 -30.37
C PHE A 573 15.98 7.38 -30.94
N LYS A 574 15.81 7.28 -32.26
CA LYS A 574 14.60 7.69 -32.96
C LYS A 574 13.77 6.44 -33.18
N ILE A 575 12.53 6.42 -32.70
CA ILE A 575 11.66 5.25 -32.75
C ILE A 575 10.36 5.64 -33.44
N ASP A 576 10.14 5.13 -34.65
CA ASP A 576 8.91 5.35 -35.39
C ASP A 576 7.91 4.21 -35.11
N LEU A 577 6.71 4.58 -34.71
CA LEU A 577 5.58 3.69 -34.54
C LEU A 577 4.63 3.95 -35.71
N LEU A 578 4.56 2.98 -36.61
CA LEU A 578 3.69 3.04 -37.76
C LEU A 578 2.42 2.26 -37.45
N ALA A 579 1.24 2.84 -37.62
CA ALA A 579 -0.03 2.14 -37.34
C ALA A 579 -0.11 0.80 -38.09
N ALA A 580 0.38 0.78 -39.33
CA ALA A 580 0.49 -0.43 -40.17
C ALA A 580 1.27 -1.58 -39.51
N ASN A 581 2.26 -1.29 -38.67
CA ASN A 581 3.06 -2.32 -38.00
C ASN A 581 2.29 -3.05 -36.88
N PHE A 582 1.13 -2.53 -36.47
CA PHE A 582 0.27 -3.13 -35.44
C PHE A 582 -0.91 -3.90 -36.03
N GLU A 583 -1.20 -3.77 -37.33
CA GLU A 583 -2.37 -4.38 -37.99
C GLU A 583 -2.44 -5.90 -37.86
N SER A 584 -1.30 -6.57 -37.73
CA SER A 584 -1.23 -8.02 -37.51
C SER A 584 -1.78 -8.47 -36.14
N SER A 585 -2.06 -7.54 -35.23
CA SER A 585 -2.67 -7.81 -33.92
C SER A 585 -3.74 -6.76 -33.58
N PRO A 586 -5.04 -7.08 -33.77
CA PRO A 586 -6.13 -6.16 -33.49
C PRO A 586 -6.10 -5.57 -32.07
N THR A 587 -5.74 -6.38 -31.08
CA THR A 587 -5.65 -5.96 -29.67
C THR A 587 -4.52 -4.96 -29.43
N LEU A 588 -3.35 -5.14 -30.05
CA LEU A 588 -2.24 -4.20 -29.89
C LEU A 588 -2.44 -2.93 -30.72
N LEU A 589 -3.13 -3.04 -31.86
CA LEU A 589 -3.54 -1.88 -32.65
C LEU A 589 -4.54 -1.02 -31.88
N GLU A 590 -5.55 -1.64 -31.24
CA GLU A 590 -6.52 -0.92 -30.40
C GLU A 590 -5.83 -0.21 -29.23
N GLU A 591 -4.91 -0.88 -28.55
CA GLU A 591 -4.09 -0.28 -27.50
C GLU A 591 -3.25 0.88 -28.02
N TYR A 592 -2.58 0.73 -29.16
CA TYR A 592 -1.79 1.81 -29.78
C TYR A 592 -2.66 3.02 -30.12
N LEU A 593 -3.81 2.82 -30.77
CA LEU A 593 -4.71 3.90 -31.15
C LEU A 593 -5.34 4.57 -29.92
N ARG A 594 -5.64 3.81 -28.87
CA ARG A 594 -6.09 4.34 -27.57
C ARG A 594 -5.04 5.27 -26.98
N GLN A 595 -3.77 4.87 -26.95
CA GLN A 595 -2.67 5.70 -26.47
C GLN A 595 -2.50 6.96 -27.33
N VAL A 596 -2.51 6.84 -28.66
CA VAL A 596 -2.41 7.99 -29.58
C VAL A 596 -3.55 8.99 -29.35
N LYS A 597 -4.79 8.51 -29.16
CA LYS A 597 -5.97 9.36 -28.93
C LYS A 597 -5.87 10.14 -27.61
N ARG A 598 -5.33 9.53 -26.56
CA ARG A 598 -5.12 10.18 -25.25
C ARG A 598 -4.12 11.34 -25.29
N GLN A 599 -3.32 11.44 -26.35
CA GLN A 599 -2.36 12.52 -26.57
C GLN A 599 -2.95 13.73 -27.31
N GLU A 600 -4.19 13.64 -27.78
CA GLU A 600 -4.84 14.75 -28.48
C GLU A 600 -5.21 15.85 -27.46
N PRO A 601 -4.94 17.14 -27.72
CA PRO A 601 -5.21 18.24 -26.77
C PRO A 601 -6.68 18.35 -26.33
N GLU A 602 -7.59 17.79 -27.13
CA GLU A 602 -9.04 17.82 -26.94
C GLU A 602 -9.58 16.55 -26.26
N TYR A 603 -8.70 15.61 -25.84
CA TYR A 603 -9.11 14.36 -25.22
C TYR A 603 -9.79 14.60 -23.87
N ILE A 604 -11.06 14.17 -23.76
CA ILE A 604 -11.82 14.14 -22.51
C ILE A 604 -11.97 12.67 -22.08
N PRO A 605 -11.50 12.29 -20.89
CA PRO A 605 -11.61 10.93 -20.36
C PRO A 605 -13.07 10.53 -20.11
N ASP A 606 -13.42 9.27 -20.40
CA ASP A 606 -14.77 8.74 -20.13
C ASP A 606 -14.89 8.26 -18.67
N THR A 607 -16.06 8.40 -18.03
CA THR A 607 -16.24 8.16 -16.58
C THR A 607 -16.06 6.70 -16.12
N ASN A 608 -15.91 5.77 -17.07
CA ASN A 608 -15.73 4.34 -16.82
C ASN A 608 -14.27 3.86 -16.99
N GLU A 609 -13.35 4.73 -17.41
CA GLU A 609 -11.92 4.41 -17.43
C GLU A 609 -11.34 4.68 -16.03
N GLY A 610 -10.75 3.65 -15.40
CA GLY A 610 -10.22 3.72 -14.02
C GLY A 610 -9.08 4.73 -13.79
N GLU A 611 -8.66 4.85 -12.53
CA GLU A 611 -7.64 5.75 -11.96
C GLU A 611 -6.57 6.26 -12.95
N PHE A 612 -6.53 7.59 -13.12
CA PHE A 612 -5.63 8.35 -13.99
C PHE A 612 -4.15 8.12 -13.69
N ASP A 613 -3.43 7.54 -14.66
CA ASP A 613 -1.98 7.70 -14.84
C ASP A 613 -1.75 8.76 -15.95
N GLU A 614 -0.62 9.48 -15.95
CA GLU A 614 -0.30 10.45 -17.02
C GLU A 614 -0.20 9.72 -18.38
N PRO A 615 -1.04 10.04 -19.39
CA PRO A 615 -1.10 9.25 -20.64
C PRO A 615 0.23 9.12 -21.40
N LEU A 616 1.13 10.08 -21.22
CA LEU A 616 2.47 10.09 -21.83
C LEU A 616 3.39 9.03 -21.23
N GLU A 617 3.30 8.78 -19.93
CA GLU A 617 4.16 7.83 -19.23
C GLU A 617 3.76 6.38 -19.56
N GLU A 618 2.45 6.08 -19.57
CA GLU A 618 1.92 4.76 -19.90
C GLU A 618 2.36 4.30 -21.31
N MET A 619 2.38 5.23 -22.27
CA MET A 619 2.80 4.95 -23.64
C MET A 619 4.32 4.70 -23.74
N HIS A 620 5.14 5.47 -23.03
CA HIS A 620 6.59 5.25 -22.99
C HIS A 620 6.93 3.89 -22.39
N ASP A 621 6.35 3.57 -21.24
CA ASP A 621 6.62 2.31 -20.55
C ASP A 621 6.16 1.12 -21.38
N TRP A 622 5.05 1.23 -22.11
CA TRP A 622 4.62 0.14 -22.98
C TRP A 622 5.53 -0.08 -24.19
N ILE A 623 5.96 0.98 -24.88
CA ILE A 623 6.73 0.91 -26.14
C ILE A 623 8.22 0.67 -25.92
N LEU A 624 8.79 1.12 -24.79
CA LEU A 624 10.23 1.04 -24.53
C LEU A 624 10.69 -0.26 -23.87
N GLN A 625 9.79 -1.04 -23.27
CA GLN A 625 10.10 -2.37 -22.71
C GLN A 625 10.91 -3.28 -23.64
N PRO A 626 10.54 -3.46 -24.93
CA PRO A 626 11.33 -4.29 -25.84
C PRO A 626 12.72 -3.71 -26.17
N PHE A 627 12.96 -2.41 -25.93
CA PHE A 627 14.24 -1.75 -26.15
C PHE A 627 15.20 -1.86 -24.96
N LEU A 628 14.75 -2.31 -23.78
CA LEU A 628 15.59 -2.37 -22.59
C LEU A 628 16.89 -3.18 -22.77
N PRO A 629 16.89 -4.38 -23.40
CA PRO A 629 18.14 -5.09 -23.65
C PRO A 629 19.11 -4.32 -24.55
N ILE A 630 18.57 -3.53 -25.49
CA ILE A 630 19.36 -2.68 -26.40
C ILE A 630 19.97 -1.53 -25.61
N PHE A 631 19.18 -0.85 -24.77
CA PHE A 631 19.66 0.24 -23.92
C PHE A 631 20.73 -0.23 -22.93
N ASN A 632 20.53 -1.41 -22.32
CA ASN A 632 21.48 -2.01 -21.37
C ASN A 632 22.83 -2.37 -21.99
N SER A 633 22.88 -2.56 -23.32
CA SER A 633 24.14 -2.81 -24.03
C SER A 633 24.98 -1.55 -24.27
N ILE A 634 24.43 -0.36 -24.00
CA ILE A 634 25.10 0.92 -24.23
C ILE A 634 25.92 1.30 -22.99
N PRO A 635 27.21 1.66 -23.16
CA PRO A 635 28.01 2.16 -22.06
C PRO A 635 27.40 3.38 -21.38
N SER A 636 27.52 3.44 -20.04
CA SER A 636 27.10 4.59 -19.24
C SER A 636 27.73 5.89 -19.72
N LEU A 637 27.05 7.01 -19.47
CA LEU A 637 27.58 8.33 -19.79
C LEU A 637 28.92 8.57 -19.08
N ASP A 638 29.96 8.94 -19.84
CA ASP A 638 31.26 9.28 -19.27
C ASP A 638 31.18 10.67 -18.64
N LEU A 639 31.07 10.73 -17.31
CA LEU A 639 30.96 11.97 -16.54
C LEU A 639 32.30 12.72 -16.43
N SER A 640 33.42 12.07 -16.76
CA SER A 640 34.74 12.74 -16.77
C SER A 640 34.95 13.58 -18.02
N ARG A 641 34.15 13.32 -19.07
CA ARG A 641 34.19 14.04 -20.34
C ARG A 641 33.41 15.36 -20.26
N LYS A 642 33.99 16.43 -20.81
CA LYS A 642 33.26 17.67 -21.07
C LYS A 642 32.37 17.51 -22.30
N TYR A 643 31.09 17.81 -22.16
CA TYR A 643 30.12 17.81 -23.26
C TYR A 643 29.80 19.23 -23.72
N THR A 644 29.52 19.36 -25.01
CA THR A 644 29.19 20.63 -25.66
C THR A 644 27.74 20.63 -26.16
N LEU A 645 27.25 21.80 -26.54
CA LEU A 645 25.94 21.94 -27.17
C LEU A 645 25.91 21.15 -28.48
N GLU A 646 27.02 21.10 -29.22
CA GLU A 646 27.18 20.24 -30.40
C GLU A 646 26.89 18.77 -30.09
N ASN A 647 27.39 18.24 -28.96
CA ASN A 647 27.14 16.84 -28.58
C ASN A 647 25.67 16.55 -28.28
N CYS A 648 24.92 17.55 -27.81
CA CYS A 648 23.50 17.42 -27.51
C CYS A 648 22.63 17.59 -28.76
N LEU A 649 22.98 18.54 -29.64
CA LEU A 649 22.23 18.84 -30.86
C LEU A 649 22.46 17.80 -31.96
N PHE A 650 23.67 17.27 -32.03
CA PHE A 650 24.10 16.36 -33.09
C PHE A 650 24.62 15.03 -32.52
N SER A 651 23.92 14.49 -31.51
CA SER A 651 24.20 13.15 -31.00
C SER A 651 24.08 12.10 -32.11
N GLU A 652 24.85 11.02 -32.00
CA GLU A 652 24.70 9.83 -32.85
C GLU A 652 23.25 9.33 -32.76
N GLU A 653 22.59 9.21 -33.93
CA GLU A 653 21.19 8.81 -34.01
C GLU A 653 21.09 7.35 -34.44
N ILE A 654 20.32 6.57 -33.69
CA ILE A 654 20.03 5.17 -33.97
C ILE A 654 18.52 5.05 -34.20
N HIS A 655 18.14 4.68 -35.42
CA HIS A 655 16.76 4.68 -35.86
C HIS A 655 16.17 3.28 -35.81
N TYR A 656 15.03 3.15 -35.14
CA TYR A 656 14.25 1.93 -35.01
C TYR A 656 12.79 2.17 -35.41
N THR A 657 12.10 1.09 -35.69
CA THR A 657 10.65 1.00 -35.62
C THR A 657 10.22 -0.13 -34.70
N VAL A 658 8.94 -0.22 -34.36
CA VAL A 658 8.37 -1.33 -33.60
C VAL A 658 7.48 -2.15 -34.53
N LYS A 659 7.65 -3.48 -34.51
CA LYS A 659 6.83 -4.43 -35.24
C LYS A 659 6.14 -5.39 -34.28
N VAL A 660 4.96 -5.88 -34.66
CA VAL A 660 4.32 -6.98 -33.95
C VAL A 660 4.73 -8.32 -34.56
N VAL A 661 5.33 -9.19 -33.75
CA VAL A 661 5.71 -10.55 -34.15
C VAL A 661 5.19 -11.52 -33.08
N GLY A 662 4.33 -12.47 -33.49
CA GLY A 662 3.77 -13.46 -32.57
C GLY A 662 2.99 -12.85 -31.39
N GLY A 663 2.35 -11.70 -31.60
CA GLY A 663 1.62 -10.97 -30.56
C GLY A 663 2.49 -10.18 -29.59
N ASN A 664 3.78 -10.00 -29.88
CA ASN A 664 4.72 -9.22 -29.06
C ASN A 664 5.30 -8.04 -29.84
N LEU A 665 5.60 -6.94 -29.14
CA LEU A 665 6.33 -5.80 -29.69
C LEU A 665 7.82 -6.15 -29.81
N VAL A 666 8.39 -5.96 -30.99
CA VAL A 666 9.79 -6.24 -31.28
C VAL A 666 10.44 -5.01 -31.91
N PRO A 667 11.61 -4.56 -31.42
CA PRO A 667 12.35 -3.48 -32.04
C PRO A 667 12.92 -3.96 -33.39
N ALA A 668 12.68 -3.20 -34.45
CA ALA A 668 13.26 -3.43 -35.75
C ALA A 668 14.21 -2.28 -36.08
N PHE A 669 15.50 -2.57 -36.14
CA PHE A 669 16.52 -1.60 -36.54
C PHE A 669 16.28 -1.15 -37.98
N LEU A 670 16.41 0.15 -38.22
CA LEU A 670 16.27 0.75 -39.55
C LEU A 670 17.63 1.21 -40.06
N GLU A 671 18.20 2.22 -39.41
CA GLU A 671 19.47 2.81 -39.81
C GLU A 671 20.20 3.47 -38.63
N LYS A 672 21.46 3.82 -38.87
CA LYS A 672 22.29 4.55 -37.92
C LYS A 672 22.95 5.70 -38.66
N THR A 673 22.84 6.90 -38.10
CA THR A 673 23.34 8.12 -38.73
C THR A 673 24.42 8.73 -37.85
N ASP A 674 25.62 8.91 -38.42
CA ASP A 674 26.67 9.66 -37.74
C ASP A 674 26.20 11.11 -37.59
N GLY A 675 26.26 11.63 -36.37
CA GLY A 675 25.67 12.89 -35.91
C GLY A 675 26.21 14.16 -36.57
N LYS A 676 26.14 14.27 -37.90
CA LYS A 676 26.59 15.43 -38.69
C LYS A 676 25.56 15.90 -39.72
N LYS A 677 24.38 15.26 -39.81
CA LYS A 677 23.32 15.57 -40.80
C LYS A 677 21.92 15.72 -40.22
N ASN A 678 21.76 16.30 -39.03
CA ASN A 678 20.41 16.66 -38.54
C ASN A 678 20.10 18.12 -38.93
N HIS A 679 19.30 18.29 -39.99
CA HIS A 679 19.14 19.54 -40.76
C HIS A 679 18.20 20.60 -40.19
N LEU A 680 17.76 20.53 -38.92
CA LEU A 680 16.71 21.45 -38.42
C LEU A 680 16.90 21.85 -36.95
N VAL A 681 18.06 22.43 -36.63
CA VAL A 681 18.20 23.26 -35.41
C VAL A 681 18.66 24.64 -35.85
N GLY A 682 17.71 25.59 -35.90
CA GLY A 682 17.95 26.97 -36.34
C GLY A 682 17.16 27.36 -37.59
N ALA A 683 17.26 28.62 -37.98
CA ALA A 683 16.68 29.15 -39.21
C ALA A 683 17.79 29.38 -40.24
N ILE A 684 17.56 28.98 -41.49
CA ILE A 684 18.44 29.36 -42.60
C ILE A 684 18.14 30.81 -42.93
N LEU A 685 19.13 31.68 -42.75
CA LEU A 685 19.01 33.08 -43.10
C LEU A 685 19.19 33.23 -44.62
N PRO A 686 18.38 34.08 -45.29
CA PRO A 686 18.56 34.35 -46.71
C PRO A 686 19.96 34.87 -47.01
N SER A 687 20.57 34.43 -48.11
CA SER A 687 21.92 34.84 -48.53
C SER A 687 22.05 36.36 -48.75
N SER A 688 20.93 37.07 -48.88
CA SER A 688 20.84 38.52 -49.06
C SER A 688 20.72 39.32 -47.76
N SER A 689 20.65 38.67 -46.59
CA SER A 689 20.49 39.33 -45.30
C SER A 689 21.86 39.61 -44.69
N TYR A 690 22.35 40.85 -44.81
CA TYR A 690 23.53 41.29 -44.07
C TYR A 690 23.13 41.49 -42.60
N ILE A 691 23.41 40.50 -41.76
CA ILE A 691 23.21 40.60 -40.32
C ILE A 691 24.51 41.13 -39.72
N ASP A 692 24.43 42.31 -39.11
CA ASP A 692 25.54 42.86 -38.35
C ASP A 692 25.67 42.08 -37.02
N TYR A 693 26.60 41.12 -37.01
CA TYR A 693 26.93 40.32 -35.84
C TYR A 693 27.75 41.09 -34.78
N SER A 694 28.14 42.35 -35.01
CA SER A 694 28.85 43.14 -34.00
C SER A 694 27.98 43.46 -32.78
N ALA A 695 26.65 43.43 -32.95
CA ALA A 695 25.68 43.68 -31.88
C ALA A 695 25.41 42.45 -30.98
N PHE A 696 25.80 41.23 -31.40
CA PHE A 696 25.54 40.00 -30.65
C PHE A 696 26.72 39.04 -30.73
N PRO A 697 27.23 38.52 -29.59
CA PRO A 697 28.26 37.49 -29.64
C PRO A 697 27.70 36.20 -30.25
N VAL A 698 28.40 35.67 -31.26
CA VAL A 698 28.07 34.41 -31.94
C VAL A 698 29.08 33.36 -31.52
N TYR A 699 28.60 32.19 -31.11
CA TYR A 699 29.43 31.07 -30.66
C TYR A 699 29.13 29.82 -31.49
N HIS A 700 30.18 29.08 -31.82
CA HIS A 700 30.01 27.77 -32.45
C HIS A 700 29.44 26.77 -31.40
N PRO A 701 28.52 25.85 -31.74
CA PRO A 701 27.97 24.89 -30.77
C PRO A 701 29.02 24.03 -30.04
N SER A 702 30.21 23.86 -30.63
CA SER A 702 31.33 23.16 -29.99
C SER A 702 32.04 23.98 -28.91
N GLU A 703 31.86 25.30 -28.90
CA GLU A 703 32.43 26.23 -27.91
C GLU A 703 31.51 26.38 -26.70
N ILE A 704 30.24 25.97 -26.82
CA ILE A 704 29.25 26.08 -25.76
C ILE A 704 29.26 24.80 -24.93
N HIS A 705 29.68 24.89 -23.68
CA HIS A 705 29.67 23.79 -22.71
C HIS A 705 28.28 23.54 -22.13
N VAL A 706 27.93 22.25 -22.00
CA VAL A 706 26.70 21.81 -21.34
C VAL A 706 27.06 21.16 -20.01
N PRO A 707 26.59 21.70 -18.87
CA PRO A 707 26.81 21.07 -17.57
C PRO A 707 26.04 19.76 -17.51
N VAL A 708 26.74 18.68 -17.17
CA VAL A 708 26.16 17.38 -16.90
C VAL A 708 26.25 17.15 -15.39
N ASN A 709 25.10 17.04 -14.73
CA ASN A 709 25.06 16.73 -13.30
C ASN A 709 25.72 15.36 -13.06
N ALA A 710 26.42 15.18 -11.93
CA ALA A 710 27.02 13.91 -11.51
C ALA A 710 26.00 12.76 -11.43
N GLU A 711 24.72 13.08 -11.35
CA GLU A 711 23.60 12.12 -11.34
C GLU A 711 23.00 11.87 -12.74
N SER A 712 23.51 12.52 -13.79
CA SER A 712 22.99 12.36 -15.15
C SER A 712 23.45 11.05 -15.78
N THR A 713 22.53 10.35 -16.42
CA THR A 713 22.80 9.07 -17.07
C THR A 713 22.71 9.14 -18.60
N SER A 714 22.21 10.26 -19.12
CA SER A 714 22.23 10.62 -20.53
C SER A 714 22.50 12.11 -20.72
N LEU A 715 22.89 12.52 -21.92
CA LEU A 715 22.92 13.94 -22.27
C LEU A 715 21.51 14.54 -22.22
N PRO A 716 21.38 15.82 -21.80
CA PRO A 716 20.11 16.49 -21.80
C PRO A 716 19.64 16.69 -23.24
N SER A 717 18.40 16.30 -23.49
CA SER A 717 17.78 16.47 -24.80
C SER A 717 17.51 17.94 -25.16
N ILE A 718 17.28 18.78 -24.16
CA ILE A 718 17.19 20.24 -24.26
C ILE A 718 18.01 20.83 -23.12
N PRO A 719 19.26 21.27 -23.38
CA PRO A 719 20.08 21.91 -22.36
C PRO A 719 19.40 23.19 -21.85
N ARG A 720 19.02 23.22 -20.56
CA ARG A 720 18.38 24.40 -19.94
C ARG A 720 19.37 25.43 -19.41
N LYS A 721 20.64 25.03 -19.28
CA LYS A 721 21.76 25.88 -18.87
C LYS A 721 22.96 25.52 -19.74
N VAL A 722 23.67 26.52 -20.20
CA VAL A 722 24.89 26.38 -21.00
C VAL A 722 25.92 27.42 -20.55
N PHE A 723 27.19 27.12 -20.77
CA PHE A 723 28.32 27.99 -20.49
C PHE A 723 29.13 28.19 -21.77
N ILE A 724 29.76 29.35 -21.90
CA ILE A 724 30.73 29.64 -22.97
C ILE A 724 32.12 29.55 -22.35
#